data_AF-A0A100IPN5-F1
#
_entry.id   AF-A0A100IPN5-F1
#
_cell.length_a   1.000
_cell.length_b   1.000
_cell.length_c   1.000
_cell.angle_alpha   90.00
_cell.angle_beta   90.00
_cell.angle_gamma   90.00
#
_symmetry.space_group_name_H-M   'P 1'
#
loop_
_entity.id
_entity.type
_entity.pdbx_description
1 polymer ?
#
loop_
_entity_poly.entity_id
_entity_poly.type
_entity_poly.pdbx_seq_one_letter_code
_entity_poly.pdbx_strand_id
1 'polypeptide(L)'
;MVNLLSAFFLQAGFALAAAEYLNWTTYSANGVNLGGWLEQESTIDTTWWAEYSKGADDEWGLCVNQGSQCGPVLERRYATYITTSDIDNLANAGVNLLRIPTTYASWVKVPGSQLYSGNQVSFLNNIATYAITKHSMHVIIDVHSLPGGVNGMAFGEATGHYGWFNNQTALNYSLQAIDSVISYIQNSNHPESFTIAPINEPVDNTDMSAFGSPAALSDEGAAWVLKYIQAVLDRVEKVNPNIPVMFQGSFRGEEYWSSKFSSSANLVFDVHNYYFAGRGATGQNITTYICADAEDGAGDGKFPVFVGEWSIQAQYNNTLADREEALNTGLYAFAKYSRGSAYWTAKFSGNATVDGQGTQADYWNYMTWINNDMIHPDKASELQLLSQQSPALPSRLATQKRRGTAWIADVSHFTTGAYNICCIVTFEDGFRALVRFPILGRSQFRTDKSRNEASVMKFLSQNTALPVPRILGMGRWGCGPYLVVTFIEGTLLSNRLGNPTIQSPRLNPNVSDSDIQSAYRVMAQVILELSKPIFLFIGALEEGSQMWTVAQRPLTLNMNEPVRVGNLPPGIFAEGTFSTAGEYFEELASQQLLHLQYQRNDAVNDEQNCHKKNIARCLSRKIAREYKKQWSGPFHLYCEDLRPFNVLVAGQDFPPTGVIDWEFTYVAPAEFTYTAPW
;
A
#
# COMPACT_ATOMS: atom_id res chain seq x y z
N MET A 1 -26.82 -35.69 -44.78
CA MET A 1 -25.69 -36.50 -45.27
C MET A 1 -25.02 -35.74 -46.39
N VAL A 2 -23.73 -35.47 -46.20
CA VAL A 2 -22.68 -35.16 -47.18
C VAL A 2 -22.95 -34.05 -48.20
N ASN A 3 -22.23 -32.93 -48.05
CA ASN A 3 -21.38 -32.43 -49.14
C ASN A 3 -20.23 -31.58 -48.57
N LEU A 4 -19.02 -32.13 -48.68
CA LEU A 4 -17.77 -31.38 -48.72
C LEU A 4 -17.76 -30.51 -49.97
N LEU A 5 -17.35 -29.24 -49.83
CA LEU A 5 -16.43 -28.50 -50.71
C LEU A 5 -16.58 -27.01 -50.41
N SER A 6 -15.62 -26.44 -49.69
CA SER A 6 -15.17 -25.03 -49.80
C SER A 6 -14.00 -24.82 -48.83
N ALA A 7 -12.88 -25.51 -49.08
CA ALA A 7 -11.59 -25.09 -48.57
C ALA A 7 -10.96 -24.23 -49.67
N PHE A 8 -11.03 -22.90 -49.53
CA PHE A 8 -10.06 -21.92 -50.03
C PHE A 8 -10.56 -20.52 -49.63
N PHE A 9 -9.65 -19.70 -49.10
CA PHE A 9 -9.83 -18.35 -48.53
C PHE A 9 -10.11 -18.27 -47.02
N LEU A 10 -9.07 -18.53 -46.23
CA LEU A 10 -8.80 -17.81 -44.99
C LEU A 10 -7.28 -17.67 -44.81
N GLN A 11 -6.64 -16.91 -45.71
CA GLN A 11 -5.48 -16.11 -45.34
C GLN A 11 -6.04 -14.80 -44.80
N ALA A 12 -6.45 -14.80 -43.53
CA ALA A 12 -6.64 -13.58 -42.76
C ALA A 12 -5.40 -13.44 -41.89
N GLY A 13 -4.64 -12.37 -42.12
CA GLY A 13 -3.43 -12.07 -41.40
C GLY A 13 -3.69 -12.04 -39.89
N PHE A 14 -2.84 -12.75 -39.16
CA PHE A 14 -2.56 -12.39 -37.78
C PHE A 14 -1.95 -10.98 -37.83
N ALA A 15 -2.77 -9.96 -37.62
CA ALA A 15 -2.24 -8.70 -37.12
C ALA A 15 -1.56 -9.06 -35.80
N LEU A 16 -0.24 -8.92 -35.72
CA LEU A 16 0.44 -8.86 -34.42
C LEU A 16 -0.32 -7.80 -33.62
N ALA A 17 -0.92 -8.18 -32.50
CA ALA A 17 -1.34 -7.20 -31.52
C ALA A 17 -0.10 -6.32 -31.26
N ALA A 18 -0.25 -5.00 -31.43
CA ALA A 18 0.84 -4.08 -31.10
C ALA A 18 1.27 -4.37 -29.66
N ALA A 19 2.58 -4.52 -29.43
CA ALA A 19 3.09 -4.73 -28.09
C ALA A 19 2.63 -3.57 -27.19
N GLU A 20 1.97 -3.90 -26.07
CA GLU A 20 1.42 -2.90 -25.16
C GLU A 20 2.50 -2.49 -24.16
N TYR A 21 2.86 -1.21 -24.16
CA TYR A 21 3.81 -0.66 -23.18
C TYR A 21 3.24 -0.72 -21.78
N LEU A 22 4.11 -0.98 -20.80
CA LEU A 22 3.74 -1.02 -19.40
C LEU A 22 3.18 0.34 -18.94
N ASN A 23 2.01 0.31 -18.31
CA ASN A 23 1.43 1.46 -17.61
C ASN A 23 1.60 1.31 -16.10
N TRP A 24 2.50 2.12 -15.53
CA TRP A 24 2.79 2.10 -14.09
C TRP A 24 1.60 2.44 -13.21
N THR A 25 0.57 3.14 -13.70
CA THR A 25 -0.63 3.43 -12.89
C THR A 25 -1.47 2.19 -12.58
N THR A 26 -1.34 1.14 -13.41
CA THR A 26 -2.11 -0.11 -13.28
C THR A 26 -1.25 -1.34 -13.04
N TYR A 27 0.06 -1.25 -13.30
CA TYR A 27 0.98 -2.35 -13.11
C TYR A 27 1.19 -2.66 -11.63
N SER A 28 1.33 -3.95 -11.31
CA SER A 28 1.64 -4.45 -9.97
C SER A 28 2.95 -5.24 -10.02
N ALA A 29 3.98 -4.71 -9.38
CA ALA A 29 5.33 -5.23 -9.42
C ALA A 29 5.65 -6.06 -8.16
N ASN A 30 6.16 -7.27 -8.37
CA ASN A 30 6.91 -8.01 -7.38
C ASN A 30 8.33 -8.18 -7.92
N GLY A 31 9.25 -7.35 -7.43
CA GLY A 31 10.57 -7.18 -8.02
C GLY A 31 11.71 -7.60 -7.11
N VAL A 32 12.89 -7.66 -7.70
CA VAL A 32 14.16 -7.78 -6.99
C VAL A 32 15.22 -6.95 -7.69
N ASN A 33 16.18 -6.44 -6.92
CA ASN A 33 17.38 -5.81 -7.46
C ASN A 33 18.42 -6.87 -7.84
N LEU A 34 19.17 -6.63 -8.90
CA LEU A 34 20.38 -7.38 -9.27
C LEU A 34 21.64 -6.62 -8.84
N GLY A 35 21.66 -6.16 -7.58
CA GLY A 35 22.77 -5.42 -6.98
C GLY A 35 24.05 -6.25 -6.83
N GLY A 36 25.20 -5.59 -6.82
CA GLY A 36 26.52 -6.24 -6.76
C GLY A 36 26.90 -7.01 -8.03
N TRP A 37 26.17 -6.84 -9.13
CA TRP A 37 26.44 -7.48 -10.42
C TRP A 37 27.18 -6.56 -11.39
N LEU A 38 26.53 -5.52 -11.94
CA LEU A 38 27.12 -4.58 -12.90
C LEU A 38 27.64 -3.28 -12.26
N GLU A 39 27.37 -3.12 -10.97
CA GLU A 39 28.01 -2.21 -10.03
C GLU A 39 28.48 -3.04 -8.83
N GLN A 40 29.60 -2.69 -8.20
CA GLN A 40 30.17 -3.46 -7.10
C GLN A 40 30.09 -2.73 -5.76
N GLU A 41 29.47 -3.38 -4.77
CA GLU A 41 29.48 -2.97 -3.37
C GLU A 41 30.20 -3.97 -2.47
N SER A 42 30.96 -3.46 -1.51
CA SER A 42 31.79 -4.26 -0.60
C SER A 42 31.00 -5.16 0.35
N THR A 43 29.77 -4.76 0.68
CA THR A 43 28.90 -5.46 1.61
C THR A 43 28.24 -6.68 0.98
N ILE A 44 27.98 -6.68 -0.34
CA ILE A 44 27.14 -7.70 -0.99
C ILE A 44 27.83 -9.07 -1.07
N ASP A 45 29.12 -9.09 -1.41
CA ASP A 45 29.91 -10.31 -1.51
C ASP A 45 31.30 -10.11 -0.88
N THR A 46 31.34 -10.20 0.45
CA THR A 46 32.54 -9.90 1.24
C THR A 46 33.73 -10.82 0.90
N THR A 47 33.48 -12.05 0.46
CA THR A 47 34.55 -12.98 0.06
C THR A 47 35.18 -12.54 -1.25
N TRP A 48 34.37 -12.25 -2.26
CA TRP A 48 34.87 -11.70 -3.52
C TRP A 48 35.55 -10.34 -3.31
N TRP A 49 34.96 -9.47 -2.50
CA TRP A 49 35.54 -8.15 -2.22
C TRP A 49 36.91 -8.25 -1.55
N ALA A 50 37.07 -9.13 -0.54
CA ALA A 50 38.34 -9.33 0.14
C ALA A 50 39.45 -9.84 -0.82
N GLU A 51 39.08 -10.67 -1.80
CA GLU A 51 40.02 -11.19 -2.80
C GLU A 51 40.44 -10.13 -3.82
N TYR A 52 39.51 -9.30 -4.30
CA TYR A 52 39.73 -8.46 -5.48
C TYR A 52 39.85 -6.96 -5.21
N SER A 53 39.34 -6.42 -4.09
CA SER A 53 39.42 -4.98 -3.79
C SER A 53 40.84 -4.49 -3.51
N LYS A 54 41.71 -5.39 -3.03
CA LYS A 54 43.04 -5.07 -2.49
C LYS A 54 43.00 -3.94 -1.46
N GLY A 55 41.96 -3.94 -0.61
CA GLY A 55 41.77 -2.95 0.46
C GLY A 55 41.13 -1.64 0.01
N ALA A 56 40.51 -1.61 -1.17
CA ALA A 56 39.67 -0.49 -1.60
C ALA A 56 38.30 -0.51 -0.91
N ASP A 57 37.78 0.68 -0.65
CA ASP A 57 36.45 0.88 -0.05
C ASP A 57 35.31 0.83 -1.07
N ASP A 58 35.61 1.05 -2.37
CA ASP A 58 34.65 1.12 -3.47
C ASP A 58 35.18 0.53 -4.80
N GLU A 59 34.31 0.42 -5.81
CA GLU A 59 34.64 -0.11 -7.15
C GLU A 59 35.72 0.74 -7.85
N TRP A 60 35.69 2.05 -7.64
CA TRP A 60 36.69 2.98 -8.17
C TRP A 60 38.09 2.62 -7.69
N GLY A 61 38.28 2.52 -6.37
CA GLY A 61 39.53 2.10 -5.75
C GLY A 61 39.91 0.68 -6.11
N LEU A 62 38.95 -0.24 -6.23
CA LEU A 62 39.18 -1.61 -6.69
C LEU A 62 39.83 -1.59 -8.08
N CYS A 63 39.29 -0.82 -9.01
CA CYS A 63 39.87 -0.71 -10.35
C CYS A 63 41.25 -0.06 -10.35
N VAL A 64 41.46 1.00 -9.55
CA VAL A 64 42.79 1.61 -9.38
C VAL A 64 43.81 0.57 -8.89
N ASN A 65 43.46 -0.19 -7.84
CA ASN A 65 44.35 -1.18 -7.23
C ASN A 65 44.59 -2.40 -8.14
N GLN A 66 43.61 -2.75 -8.98
CA GLN A 66 43.75 -3.84 -9.94
C GLN A 66 44.51 -3.43 -11.20
N GLY A 67 44.49 -2.15 -11.58
CA GLY A 67 45.07 -1.66 -12.82
C GLY A 67 44.52 -2.41 -14.03
N SER A 68 45.40 -2.97 -14.86
CA SER A 68 44.98 -3.71 -16.06
C SER A 68 44.17 -4.98 -15.77
N GLN A 69 44.16 -5.48 -14.52
CA GLN A 69 43.35 -6.63 -14.13
C GLN A 69 41.91 -6.27 -13.77
N CYS A 70 41.53 -4.98 -13.65
CA CYS A 70 40.15 -4.65 -13.27
C CYS A 70 39.14 -5.23 -14.28
N GLY A 71 39.39 -5.02 -15.57
CA GLY A 71 38.52 -5.54 -16.63
C GLY A 71 38.34 -7.06 -16.59
N PRO A 72 39.42 -7.87 -16.66
CA PRO A 72 39.31 -9.32 -16.56
C PRO A 72 38.59 -9.84 -15.31
N VAL A 73 38.82 -9.20 -14.15
CA VAL A 73 38.15 -9.56 -12.88
C VAL A 73 36.66 -9.27 -12.94
N LEU A 74 36.28 -8.08 -13.41
CA LEU A 74 34.88 -7.67 -13.52
C LEU A 74 34.12 -8.43 -14.60
N GLU A 75 34.69 -8.63 -15.79
CA GLU A 75 34.08 -9.43 -16.87
C GLU A 75 33.80 -10.87 -16.41
N ARG A 76 34.70 -11.47 -15.63
CA ARG A 76 34.46 -12.79 -15.03
C ARG A 76 33.28 -12.74 -14.06
N ARG A 77 33.21 -11.73 -13.20
CA ARG A 77 32.08 -11.57 -12.27
C ARG A 77 30.77 -11.35 -13.01
N TYR A 78 30.75 -10.50 -14.02
CA TYR A 78 29.57 -10.24 -14.86
C TYR A 78 29.05 -11.53 -15.50
N ALA A 79 29.94 -12.42 -15.93
CA ALA A 79 29.59 -13.68 -16.57
C ALA A 79 29.07 -14.76 -15.60
N THR A 80 29.42 -14.70 -14.30
CA THR A 80 29.17 -15.82 -13.37
C THR A 80 28.30 -15.48 -12.17
N TYR A 81 28.14 -14.20 -11.81
CA TYR A 81 27.44 -13.82 -10.59
C TYR A 81 25.92 -13.94 -10.72
N ILE A 82 25.35 -13.38 -11.79
CA ILE A 82 23.94 -13.55 -12.18
C ILE A 82 23.90 -14.37 -13.47
N THR A 83 23.09 -15.43 -13.46
CA THR A 83 22.91 -16.36 -14.57
C THR A 83 21.44 -16.53 -14.91
N THR A 84 21.14 -17.16 -16.04
CA THR A 84 19.77 -17.51 -16.42
C THR A 84 19.08 -18.45 -15.43
N SER A 85 19.85 -19.26 -14.68
CA SER A 85 19.29 -20.10 -13.61
C SER A 85 18.80 -19.26 -12.44
N ASP A 86 19.47 -18.15 -12.11
CA ASP A 86 19.00 -17.24 -11.07
C ASP A 86 17.67 -16.60 -11.52
N ILE A 87 17.55 -16.21 -12.79
CA ILE A 87 16.30 -15.66 -13.34
C ILE A 87 15.15 -16.67 -13.28
N ASP A 88 15.41 -17.94 -13.61
CA ASP A 88 14.41 -19.01 -13.51
C ASP A 88 13.91 -19.17 -12.06
N ASN A 89 14.80 -19.13 -11.08
CA ASN A 89 14.44 -19.24 -9.66
C ASN A 89 13.57 -18.05 -9.20
N LEU A 90 13.95 -16.82 -9.60
CA LEU A 90 13.18 -15.61 -9.30
C LEU A 90 11.77 -15.69 -9.92
N ALA A 91 11.67 -16.05 -11.21
CA ALA A 91 10.40 -16.19 -11.91
C ALA A 91 9.46 -17.19 -11.23
N ASN A 92 10.00 -18.35 -10.86
CA ASN A 92 9.25 -19.41 -10.19
C ASN A 92 8.72 -18.99 -8.80
N ALA A 93 9.39 -18.03 -8.16
CA ALA A 93 8.95 -17.42 -6.91
C ALA A 93 7.95 -16.26 -7.11
N GLY A 94 7.52 -16.00 -8.34
CA GLY A 94 6.57 -14.95 -8.66
C GLY A 94 7.18 -13.56 -8.82
N VAL A 95 8.50 -13.45 -8.99
CA VAL A 95 9.14 -12.18 -9.38
C VAL A 95 8.80 -11.89 -10.84
N ASN A 96 8.24 -10.72 -11.09
CA ASN A 96 7.83 -10.26 -12.42
C ASN A 96 8.61 -9.02 -12.91
N LEU A 97 9.50 -8.49 -12.07
CA LEU A 97 10.28 -7.29 -12.38
C LEU A 97 11.73 -7.43 -11.88
N LEU A 98 12.68 -6.97 -12.69
CA LEU A 98 14.10 -6.88 -12.32
C LEU A 98 14.54 -5.42 -12.35
N ARG A 99 15.08 -4.90 -11.23
CA ARG A 99 15.81 -3.63 -11.20
C ARG A 99 17.30 -3.93 -11.33
N ILE A 100 17.95 -3.36 -12.33
CA ILE A 100 19.35 -3.68 -12.67
C ILE A 100 20.19 -2.41 -12.54
N PRO A 101 20.87 -2.24 -11.39
CA PRO A 101 21.87 -1.19 -11.19
C PRO A 101 23.04 -1.34 -12.16
N THR A 102 23.44 -0.23 -12.76
CA THR A 102 24.60 -0.12 -13.66
C THR A 102 25.39 1.13 -13.33
N THR A 103 26.71 1.07 -13.45
CA THR A 103 27.52 2.30 -13.40
C THR A 103 27.39 3.08 -14.72
N TYR A 104 27.57 4.42 -14.69
CA TYR A 104 27.61 5.20 -15.94
C TYR A 104 28.69 4.71 -16.92
N ALA A 105 29.75 4.07 -16.42
CA ALA A 105 30.87 3.56 -17.22
C ALA A 105 30.44 2.45 -18.19
N SER A 106 29.28 1.84 -17.97
CA SER A 106 28.63 0.91 -18.90
C SER A 106 28.13 1.61 -20.17
N TRP A 107 27.78 2.89 -20.07
CA TRP A 107 27.02 3.63 -21.07
C TRP A 107 27.81 4.76 -21.74
N VAL A 108 28.80 5.30 -21.04
CA VAL A 108 29.64 6.40 -21.52
C VAL A 108 31.06 6.32 -20.94
N LYS A 109 32.06 6.60 -21.78
CA LYS A 109 33.46 6.69 -21.36
C LYS A 109 33.79 8.12 -20.96
N VAL A 110 33.99 8.35 -19.67
CA VAL A 110 34.36 9.67 -19.13
C VAL A 110 35.86 9.75 -18.90
N PRO A 111 36.57 10.75 -19.48
CA PRO A 111 37.99 10.94 -19.23
C PRO A 111 38.30 11.08 -17.73
N GLY A 112 39.25 10.29 -17.24
CA GLY A 112 39.67 10.30 -15.83
C GLY A 112 38.87 9.36 -14.91
N SER A 113 37.74 8.83 -15.35
CA SER A 113 37.02 7.77 -14.63
C SER A 113 37.92 6.56 -14.40
N GLN A 114 37.94 6.03 -13.18
CA GLN A 114 38.61 4.76 -12.87
C GLN A 114 37.65 3.57 -12.93
N LEU A 115 36.33 3.80 -13.02
CA LEU A 115 35.37 2.73 -13.26
C LEU A 115 35.63 2.08 -14.63
N TYR A 116 35.45 0.76 -14.68
CA TYR A 116 35.71 -0.03 -15.87
C TYR A 116 34.61 0.17 -16.93
N SER A 117 35.00 0.47 -18.17
CA SER A 117 34.09 0.47 -19.33
C SER A 117 34.37 -0.72 -20.24
N GLY A 118 33.55 -1.76 -20.11
CA GLY A 118 33.69 -3.04 -20.84
C GLY A 118 32.37 -3.51 -21.46
N ASN A 119 32.07 -4.79 -21.29
CA ASN A 119 30.92 -5.46 -21.91
C ASN A 119 29.67 -5.51 -21.00
N GLN A 120 29.55 -4.64 -19.99
CA GLN A 120 28.40 -4.64 -19.06
C GLN A 120 27.05 -4.71 -19.79
N VAL A 121 26.87 -3.89 -20.83
CA VAL A 121 25.63 -3.84 -21.63
C VAL A 121 25.37 -5.16 -22.38
N SER A 122 26.41 -5.90 -22.77
CA SER A 122 26.27 -7.24 -23.38
C SER A 122 25.75 -8.26 -22.37
N PHE A 123 26.29 -8.26 -21.15
CA PHE A 123 25.82 -9.13 -20.07
C PHE A 123 24.39 -8.78 -19.64
N LEU A 124 24.09 -7.48 -19.49
CA LEU A 124 22.73 -6.97 -19.25
C LEU A 124 21.79 -7.49 -20.34
N ASN A 125 22.16 -7.35 -21.61
CA ASN A 125 21.32 -7.76 -22.73
C ASN A 125 20.98 -9.25 -22.69
N ASN A 126 21.94 -10.11 -22.36
CA ASN A 126 21.72 -11.55 -22.28
C ASN A 126 20.70 -11.91 -21.19
N ILE A 127 20.83 -11.32 -20.01
CA ILE A 127 19.92 -11.58 -18.88
C ILE A 127 18.55 -10.94 -19.10
N ALA A 128 18.49 -9.66 -19.51
CA ALA A 128 17.25 -8.94 -19.75
C ALA A 128 16.44 -9.62 -20.87
N THR A 129 17.07 -9.94 -22.01
CA THR A 129 16.39 -10.64 -23.10
C THR A 129 15.84 -11.99 -22.65
N TYR A 130 16.60 -12.76 -21.86
CA TYR A 130 16.12 -14.02 -21.32
C TYR A 130 14.92 -13.85 -20.38
N ALA A 131 15.01 -12.91 -19.43
CA ALA A 131 13.93 -12.62 -18.48
C ALA A 131 12.64 -12.17 -19.18
N ILE A 132 12.76 -11.29 -20.17
CA ILE A 132 11.64 -10.78 -20.95
C ILE A 132 11.04 -11.90 -21.80
N THR A 133 11.85 -12.56 -22.63
CA THR A 133 11.33 -13.54 -23.61
C THR A 133 10.81 -14.82 -22.98
N LYS A 134 11.42 -15.30 -21.89
CA LYS A 134 11.03 -16.55 -21.24
C LYS A 134 9.94 -16.35 -20.20
N HIS A 135 10.01 -15.27 -19.42
CA HIS A 135 9.20 -15.06 -18.22
C HIS A 135 8.31 -13.82 -18.28
N SER A 136 8.35 -13.05 -19.38
CA SER A 136 7.61 -11.79 -19.51
C SER A 136 7.90 -10.81 -18.38
N MET A 137 9.12 -10.82 -17.84
CA MET A 137 9.53 -9.89 -16.80
C MET A 137 9.70 -8.48 -17.37
N HIS A 138 9.39 -7.47 -16.55
CA HIS A 138 9.76 -6.08 -16.84
C HIS A 138 11.15 -5.75 -16.28
N VAL A 139 11.91 -4.89 -16.96
CA VAL A 139 13.28 -4.54 -16.55
C VAL A 139 13.40 -3.03 -16.32
N ILE A 140 13.84 -2.64 -15.14
CA ILE A 140 14.28 -1.27 -14.85
C ILE A 140 15.79 -1.23 -15.06
N ILE A 141 16.25 -0.41 -16.01
CA ILE A 141 17.68 -0.10 -16.16
C ILE A 141 17.96 1.13 -15.31
N ASP A 142 18.75 0.92 -14.26
CA ASP A 142 19.12 1.95 -13.31
C ASP A 142 20.56 2.40 -13.56
N VAL A 143 20.73 3.68 -13.91
CA VAL A 143 22.03 4.33 -14.00
C VAL A 143 22.40 4.84 -12.62
N HIS A 144 22.93 3.90 -11.84
CA HIS A 144 23.06 3.97 -10.39
C HIS A 144 24.13 4.97 -9.93
N SER A 145 25.17 5.17 -10.75
CA SER A 145 26.18 6.22 -10.58
C SER A 145 26.16 7.19 -11.74
N LEU A 146 26.46 8.48 -11.49
CA LEU A 146 26.67 9.48 -12.54
C LEU A 146 28.06 10.13 -12.41
N PRO A 147 28.62 10.64 -13.53
CA PRO A 147 29.95 11.24 -13.55
C PRO A 147 30.11 12.36 -12.52
N GLY A 148 31.15 12.29 -11.70
CA GLY A 148 31.43 13.22 -10.60
C GLY A 148 30.85 12.81 -9.25
N GLY A 149 29.96 11.82 -9.18
CA GLY A 149 29.40 11.30 -7.94
C GLY A 149 28.20 12.11 -7.44
N VAL A 150 27.10 11.39 -7.18
CA VAL A 150 25.79 11.98 -6.86
C VAL A 150 25.48 12.01 -5.36
N ASN A 151 26.28 11.37 -4.52
CA ASN A 151 25.94 11.22 -3.09
C ASN A 151 27.13 10.93 -2.17
N GLY A 152 28.36 10.94 -2.68
CA GLY A 152 29.57 10.63 -1.89
C GLY A 152 29.67 9.20 -1.38
N MET A 153 28.75 8.31 -1.72
CA MET A 153 28.80 6.90 -1.40
C MET A 153 29.51 6.12 -2.51
N ALA A 154 30.02 4.94 -2.16
CA ALA A 154 30.70 4.04 -3.10
C ALA A 154 29.90 3.79 -4.38
N PHE A 155 28.59 3.59 -4.26
CA PHE A 155 27.68 3.29 -5.35
C PHE A 155 27.26 4.51 -6.18
N GLY A 156 27.45 5.74 -5.69
CA GLY A 156 27.13 6.97 -6.44
C GLY A 156 28.20 7.38 -7.46
N GLU A 157 29.43 6.92 -7.29
CA GLU A 157 30.55 6.85 -8.25
C GLU A 157 31.80 6.33 -7.53
N ALA A 158 32.13 6.99 -6.42
CA ALA A 158 33.23 6.68 -5.52
C ALA A 158 33.02 7.43 -4.19
N THR A 159 33.62 6.89 -3.12
CA THR A 159 33.53 7.45 -1.78
C THR A 159 34.06 8.88 -1.74
N GLY A 160 33.25 9.80 -1.22
CA GLY A 160 33.58 11.23 -1.12
C GLY A 160 33.38 12.04 -2.41
N HIS A 161 32.90 11.44 -3.50
CA HIS A 161 32.62 12.16 -4.74
C HIS A 161 31.23 12.81 -4.74
N TYR A 162 31.21 14.15 -4.82
CA TYR A 162 30.00 15.00 -4.90
C TYR A 162 30.02 15.98 -6.09
N GLY A 163 30.95 15.77 -7.02
CA GLY A 163 31.24 16.66 -8.15
C GLY A 163 30.21 16.68 -9.27
N TRP A 164 29.10 15.94 -9.16
CA TRP A 164 28.00 15.97 -10.13
C TRP A 164 27.16 17.25 -10.04
N PHE A 165 26.91 17.74 -8.81
CA PHE A 165 26.08 18.92 -8.58
C PHE A 165 26.73 20.20 -9.12
N ASN A 166 25.92 21.02 -9.79
CA ASN A 166 26.34 22.29 -10.40
C ASN A 166 27.51 22.17 -11.42
N ASN A 167 27.74 20.97 -11.96
CA ASN A 167 28.80 20.69 -12.92
C ASN A 167 28.22 20.35 -14.29
N GLN A 168 28.35 21.29 -15.24
CA GLN A 168 27.78 21.13 -16.57
C GLN A 168 28.48 20.02 -17.40
N THR A 169 29.76 19.76 -17.16
CA THR A 169 30.49 18.68 -17.84
C THR A 169 29.97 17.31 -17.37
N ALA A 170 29.83 17.14 -16.06
CA ALA A 170 29.22 15.95 -15.47
C ALA A 170 27.80 15.73 -16.01
N LEU A 171 26.96 16.77 -15.97
CA LEU A 171 25.60 16.74 -16.50
C LEU A 171 25.56 16.33 -17.99
N ASN A 172 26.46 16.85 -18.81
CA ASN A 172 26.52 16.48 -20.23
C ASN A 172 26.88 15.00 -20.44
N TYR A 173 27.80 14.45 -19.65
CA TYR A 173 28.11 13.02 -19.71
C TYR A 173 26.99 12.16 -19.14
N SER A 174 26.30 12.58 -18.07
CA SER A 174 25.08 11.91 -17.59
C SER A 174 24.04 11.81 -18.70
N LEU A 175 23.77 12.90 -19.41
CA LEU A 175 22.81 12.88 -20.52
C LEU A 175 23.28 12.02 -21.71
N GLN A 176 24.58 11.93 -21.98
CA GLN A 176 25.12 10.98 -22.96
C GLN A 176 24.92 9.52 -22.54
N ALA A 177 25.10 9.20 -21.25
CA ALA A 177 24.79 7.87 -20.72
C ALA A 177 23.31 7.53 -20.95
N ILE A 178 22.40 8.47 -20.67
CA ILE A 178 20.97 8.30 -20.90
C ILE A 178 20.63 8.16 -22.38
N ASP A 179 21.28 8.92 -23.29
CA ASP A 179 21.11 8.72 -24.73
C ASP A 179 21.49 7.28 -25.16
N SER A 180 22.56 6.71 -24.57
CA SER A 180 22.96 5.32 -24.80
C SER A 180 21.92 4.33 -24.26
N VAL A 181 21.34 4.57 -23.08
CA VAL A 181 20.26 3.73 -22.51
C VAL A 181 19.00 3.77 -23.37
N ILE A 182 18.57 4.97 -23.79
CA ILE A 182 17.42 5.15 -24.68
C ILE A 182 17.66 4.40 -25.99
N SER A 183 18.85 4.55 -26.58
CA SER A 183 19.22 3.85 -27.81
C SER A 183 19.21 2.33 -27.62
N TYR A 184 19.73 1.82 -26.51
CA TYR A 184 19.70 0.39 -26.19
C TYR A 184 18.25 -0.14 -26.12
N ILE A 185 17.38 0.51 -25.35
CA ILE A 185 15.99 0.09 -25.19
C ILE A 185 15.25 0.16 -26.53
N GLN A 186 15.37 1.29 -27.25
CA GLN A 186 14.67 1.52 -28.51
C GLN A 186 15.07 0.50 -29.59
N ASN A 187 16.32 0.05 -29.58
CA ASN A 187 16.84 -0.95 -30.52
C ASN A 187 16.74 -2.39 -29.98
N SER A 188 16.19 -2.59 -28.78
CA SER A 188 15.87 -3.92 -28.29
C SER A 188 14.69 -4.50 -29.07
N ASN A 189 14.52 -5.83 -29.04
CA ASN A 189 13.35 -6.47 -29.64
C ASN A 189 12.06 -6.23 -28.82
N HIS A 190 12.19 -5.73 -27.59
CA HIS A 190 11.11 -5.57 -26.62
C HIS A 190 11.19 -4.22 -25.88
N PRO A 191 11.15 -3.08 -26.59
CA PRO A 191 11.23 -1.76 -25.95
C PRO A 191 10.10 -1.52 -24.93
N GLU A 192 8.97 -2.24 -25.06
CA GLU A 192 7.84 -2.21 -24.14
C GLU A 192 8.13 -2.77 -22.74
N SER A 193 9.20 -3.58 -22.61
CA SER A 193 9.54 -4.28 -21.36
C SER A 193 10.59 -3.55 -20.51
N PHE A 194 10.82 -2.26 -20.78
CA PHE A 194 11.82 -1.47 -20.07
C PHE A 194 11.27 -0.19 -19.43
N THR A 195 11.87 0.19 -18.30
CA THR A 195 11.76 1.49 -17.64
C THR A 195 13.18 2.05 -17.44
N ILE A 196 13.36 3.37 -17.57
CA ILE A 196 14.65 4.04 -17.34
C ILE A 196 14.65 4.69 -15.96
N ALA A 197 15.55 4.26 -15.06
CA ALA A 197 15.88 4.99 -13.83
C ALA A 197 17.20 5.75 -14.05
N PRO A 198 17.16 7.09 -14.23
CA PRO A 198 18.31 7.83 -14.75
C PRO A 198 19.29 8.32 -13.66
N ILE A 199 18.94 8.15 -12.38
CA ILE A 199 19.75 8.54 -11.23
C ILE A 199 19.29 7.75 -10.00
N ASN A 200 20.22 7.45 -9.11
CA ASN A 200 19.96 6.78 -7.84
C ASN A 200 20.44 7.63 -6.66
N GLU A 201 19.57 7.82 -5.66
CA GLU A 201 19.83 8.48 -4.37
C GLU A 201 20.70 9.76 -4.45
N PRO A 202 20.31 10.82 -5.18
CA PRO A 202 21.09 12.04 -5.24
C PRO A 202 21.09 12.78 -3.89
N VAL A 203 22.28 13.12 -3.38
CA VAL A 203 22.52 13.75 -2.07
C VAL A 203 23.67 14.75 -2.20
N ASP A 204 23.42 16.01 -1.86
CA ASP A 204 24.46 17.06 -1.84
C ASP A 204 24.82 17.51 -0.42
N ASN A 205 24.08 17.05 0.60
CA ASN A 205 24.45 17.25 1.99
C ASN A 205 25.47 16.20 2.43
N THR A 206 26.69 16.65 2.74
CA THR A 206 27.79 15.77 3.16
C THR A 206 27.68 15.30 4.61
N ASP A 207 26.70 15.79 5.38
CA ASP A 207 26.40 15.25 6.70
C ASP A 207 25.70 13.90 6.57
N MET A 208 26.46 12.82 6.75
CA MET A 208 25.95 11.46 6.66
C MET A 208 24.84 11.13 7.66
N SER A 209 24.66 11.90 8.73
CA SER A 209 23.52 11.72 9.64
C SER A 209 22.18 12.09 9.00
N ALA A 210 22.20 12.89 7.92
CA ALA A 210 21.02 13.25 7.14
C ALA A 210 20.69 12.22 6.05
N PHE A 211 21.60 11.31 5.70
CA PHE A 211 21.39 10.30 4.67
C PHE A 211 20.19 9.41 5.03
N GLY A 212 19.35 9.07 4.06
CA GLY A 212 18.08 8.38 4.31
C GLY A 212 16.95 9.30 4.78
N SER A 213 17.14 10.62 4.79
CA SER A 213 16.12 11.60 5.18
C SER A 213 15.98 12.74 4.17
N PRO A 214 14.85 13.47 4.15
CA PRO A 214 14.64 14.62 3.26
C PRO A 214 15.74 15.70 3.34
N ALA A 215 16.48 15.77 4.46
CA ALA A 215 17.56 16.72 4.69
C ALA A 215 18.87 16.37 3.94
N ALA A 216 18.95 15.18 3.32
CA ALA A 216 20.10 14.77 2.52
C ALA A 216 20.24 15.59 1.22
N LEU A 217 19.15 16.17 0.73
CA LEU A 217 19.13 16.97 -0.49
C LEU A 217 18.72 18.41 -0.16
N SER A 218 19.57 19.37 -0.46
CA SER A 218 19.26 20.80 -0.37
C SER A 218 18.26 21.23 -1.44
N ASP A 219 17.70 22.43 -1.32
CA ASP A 219 16.79 22.96 -2.36
C ASP A 219 17.54 23.31 -3.65
N GLU A 220 18.81 23.74 -3.55
CA GLU A 220 19.69 23.97 -4.70
C GLU A 220 20.04 22.64 -5.40
N GLY A 221 20.38 21.61 -4.62
CA GLY A 221 20.60 20.25 -5.12
C GLY A 221 19.35 19.71 -5.80
N ALA A 222 18.18 19.91 -5.19
CA ALA A 222 16.90 19.52 -5.77
C ALA A 222 16.58 20.24 -7.09
N ALA A 223 16.92 21.53 -7.20
CA ALA A 223 16.78 22.28 -8.45
C ALA A 223 17.70 21.72 -9.56
N TRP A 224 18.91 21.28 -9.21
CA TRP A 224 19.83 20.65 -10.16
C TRP A 224 19.33 19.26 -10.61
N VAL A 225 18.82 18.44 -9.68
CA VAL A 225 18.17 17.15 -9.99
C VAL A 225 16.96 17.37 -10.90
N LEU A 226 16.09 18.33 -10.60
CA LEU A 226 14.93 18.65 -11.44
C LEU A 226 15.33 19.03 -12.87
N LYS A 227 16.37 19.87 -13.02
CA LYS A 227 16.93 20.23 -14.35
C LYS A 227 17.36 18.98 -15.12
N TYR A 228 18.03 18.04 -14.45
CA TYR A 228 18.45 16.79 -15.07
C TYR A 228 17.26 15.92 -15.49
N ILE A 229 16.31 15.66 -14.58
CA ILE A 229 15.14 14.81 -14.86
C ILE A 229 14.27 15.39 -15.98
N GLN A 230 14.06 16.71 -16.01
CA GLN A 230 13.32 17.33 -17.10
C GLN A 230 14.02 17.14 -18.46
N ALA A 231 15.36 17.26 -18.49
CA ALA A 231 16.14 16.99 -19.69
C ALA A 231 16.10 15.51 -20.11
N VAL A 232 16.00 14.57 -19.17
CA VAL A 232 15.80 13.14 -19.45
C VAL A 232 14.43 12.90 -20.07
N LEU A 233 13.36 13.43 -19.46
CA LEU A 233 11.99 13.32 -19.99
C LEU A 233 11.91 13.86 -21.42
N ASP A 234 12.47 15.04 -21.68
CA ASP A 234 12.49 15.64 -23.02
C ASP A 234 13.23 14.78 -24.05
N ARG A 235 14.26 14.03 -23.64
CA ARG A 235 15.02 13.13 -24.53
C ARG A 235 14.27 11.85 -24.82
N VAL A 236 13.66 11.25 -23.80
CA VAL A 236 12.82 10.06 -23.93
C VAL A 236 11.62 10.38 -24.83
N GLU A 237 10.91 11.47 -24.57
CA GLU A 237 9.74 11.88 -25.36
C GLU A 237 10.08 12.08 -26.85
N LYS A 238 11.27 12.62 -27.16
CA LYS A 238 11.72 12.80 -28.55
C LYS A 238 11.98 11.50 -29.30
N VAL A 239 12.37 10.44 -28.59
CA VAL A 239 12.69 9.14 -29.21
C VAL A 239 11.49 8.21 -29.14
N ASN A 240 10.94 8.00 -27.96
CA ASN A 240 9.79 7.16 -27.70
C ASN A 240 9.09 7.54 -26.37
N PRO A 241 7.95 8.25 -26.41
CA PRO A 241 7.25 8.69 -25.21
C PRO A 241 6.61 7.55 -24.40
N ASN A 242 6.54 6.34 -24.96
CA ASN A 242 5.94 5.20 -24.27
C ASN A 242 6.89 4.53 -23.27
N ILE A 243 8.19 4.82 -23.33
CA ILE A 243 9.16 4.31 -22.35
C ILE A 243 9.01 5.12 -21.04
N PRO A 244 8.67 4.49 -19.91
CA PRO A 244 8.53 5.21 -18.65
C PRO A 244 9.88 5.67 -18.10
N VAL A 245 9.88 6.84 -17.46
CA VAL A 245 11.00 7.31 -16.63
C VAL A 245 10.65 7.07 -15.17
N MET A 246 11.56 6.40 -14.46
CA MET A 246 11.48 6.19 -13.02
C MET A 246 12.39 7.18 -12.31
N PHE A 247 11.83 8.05 -11.49
CA PHE A 247 12.58 9.08 -10.79
C PHE A 247 12.76 8.74 -9.31
N GLN A 248 14.01 8.39 -8.96
CA GLN A 248 14.47 8.31 -7.57
C GLN A 248 14.77 9.72 -7.07
N GLY A 249 13.88 10.25 -6.23
CA GLY A 249 13.83 11.64 -5.80
C GLY A 249 14.71 11.98 -4.61
N SER A 250 15.84 11.28 -4.41
CA SER A 250 16.56 11.22 -3.13
C SER A 250 15.66 10.59 -2.06
N PHE A 251 15.65 11.15 -0.85
CA PHE A 251 14.76 10.79 0.24
C PHE A 251 13.62 11.82 0.41
N ARG A 252 13.33 12.59 -0.65
CA ARG A 252 12.13 13.43 -0.77
C ARG A 252 11.12 12.68 -1.65
N GLY A 253 9.97 12.33 -1.07
CA GLY A 253 8.95 11.51 -1.72
C GLY A 253 8.19 12.22 -2.84
N GLU A 254 7.24 11.49 -3.43
CA GLU A 254 6.43 11.94 -4.57
C GLU A 254 5.79 13.32 -4.32
N GLU A 255 5.18 13.54 -3.15
CA GLU A 255 4.46 14.77 -2.82
C GLU A 255 5.32 16.04 -2.95
N TYR A 256 6.62 15.94 -2.64
CA TYR A 256 7.54 17.08 -2.80
C TYR A 256 7.76 17.44 -4.28
N TRP A 257 7.85 16.43 -5.14
CA TRP A 257 8.20 16.57 -6.55
C TRP A 257 6.97 16.69 -7.46
N SER A 258 5.81 16.19 -7.05
CA SER A 258 4.60 16.00 -7.87
C SER A 258 4.20 17.29 -8.60
N SER A 259 4.23 18.43 -7.90
CA SER A 259 3.87 19.75 -8.42
C SER A 259 4.81 20.28 -9.52
N LYS A 260 6.02 19.72 -9.65
CA LYS A 260 7.05 20.17 -10.59
C LYS A 260 6.88 19.57 -11.99
N PHE A 261 6.06 18.54 -12.14
CA PHE A 261 5.85 17.83 -13.41
C PHE A 261 4.40 17.95 -13.89
N SER A 262 4.17 17.85 -15.20
CA SER A 262 2.82 17.72 -15.76
C SER A 262 2.24 16.33 -15.44
N SER A 263 0.95 16.22 -15.11
CA SER A 263 0.28 14.92 -14.92
C SER A 263 0.26 14.04 -16.18
N SER A 264 0.62 14.59 -17.34
CA SER A 264 0.78 13.84 -18.59
C SER A 264 2.16 13.20 -18.76
N ALA A 265 3.12 13.48 -17.88
CA ALA A 265 4.45 12.87 -17.95
C ALA A 265 4.36 11.37 -17.66
N ASN A 266 5.02 10.55 -18.49
CA ASN A 266 5.16 9.11 -18.27
C ASN A 266 6.23 8.84 -17.20
N LEU A 267 5.87 9.16 -15.96
CA LEU A 267 6.74 9.23 -14.80
C LEU A 267 6.22 8.30 -13.69
N VAL A 268 7.13 7.57 -13.06
CA VAL A 268 6.91 6.81 -11.83
C VAL A 268 7.95 7.23 -10.80
N PHE A 269 7.56 7.36 -9.53
CA PHE A 269 8.51 7.67 -8.46
C PHE A 269 9.08 6.39 -7.87
N ASP A 270 10.39 6.40 -7.62
CA ASP A 270 11.11 5.36 -6.90
C ASP A 270 11.39 5.83 -5.47
N VAL A 271 10.98 5.03 -4.48
CA VAL A 271 11.17 5.29 -3.05
C VAL A 271 11.97 4.15 -2.44
N HIS A 272 12.97 4.50 -1.62
CA HIS A 272 13.85 3.54 -0.96
C HIS A 272 13.58 3.54 0.55
N ASN A 273 13.24 2.39 1.10
CA ASN A 273 12.83 2.25 2.50
C ASN A 273 13.73 1.26 3.25
N TYR A 274 14.56 1.79 4.15
CA TYR A 274 15.45 1.00 4.98
C TYR A 274 15.28 1.29 6.48
N TYR A 275 15.64 0.30 7.30
CA TYR A 275 15.38 0.29 8.75
C TYR A 275 16.62 -0.01 9.59
N PHE A 276 17.78 -0.20 8.96
CA PHE A 276 19.01 -0.64 9.63
C PHE A 276 19.78 0.48 10.34
N ALA A 277 19.41 1.75 10.13
CA ALA A 277 20.08 2.89 10.73
C ALA A 277 19.12 4.09 10.91
N GLY A 278 19.44 4.98 11.86
CA GLY A 278 18.82 6.30 12.01
C GLY A 278 17.38 6.35 12.57
N ARG A 279 16.67 5.21 12.64
CA ARG A 279 15.22 5.18 12.92
C ARG A 279 14.83 4.49 14.22
N GLY A 280 15.75 3.77 14.85
CA GLY A 280 15.47 3.00 16.08
C GLY A 280 14.54 1.80 15.85
N ALA A 281 14.44 1.32 14.61
CA ALA A 281 13.67 0.12 14.30
C ALA A 281 14.32 -1.12 14.95
N THR A 282 13.48 -2.05 15.38
CA THR A 282 13.88 -3.32 15.96
C THR A 282 13.25 -4.48 15.19
N GLY A 283 13.81 -5.69 15.29
CA GLY A 283 13.22 -6.88 14.67
C GLY A 283 11.73 -7.07 15.03
N GLN A 284 11.34 -6.73 16.26
CA GLN A 284 9.95 -6.83 16.75
C GLN A 284 9.01 -5.73 16.24
N ASN A 285 9.52 -4.54 15.89
CA ASN A 285 8.68 -3.40 15.52
C ASN A 285 8.83 -2.96 14.05
N ILE A 286 9.72 -3.58 13.28
CA ILE A 286 10.02 -3.20 11.89
C ILE A 286 8.78 -3.22 11.01
N THR A 287 7.85 -4.14 11.24
CA THR A 287 6.55 -4.21 10.53
C THR A 287 5.73 -2.93 10.67
N THR A 288 5.85 -2.22 11.80
CA THR A 288 5.21 -0.92 12.00
C THR A 288 5.83 0.17 11.15
N TYR A 289 7.16 0.19 11.02
CA TYR A 289 7.86 1.14 10.15
C TYR A 289 7.53 0.88 8.68
N ILE A 290 7.59 -0.38 8.26
CA ILE A 290 7.23 -0.81 6.91
C ILE A 290 5.82 -0.34 6.53
N CYS A 291 4.83 -0.58 7.39
CA CYS A 291 3.47 -0.18 7.12
C CYS A 291 3.28 1.35 7.10
N ALA A 292 3.98 2.09 7.96
CA ALA A 292 3.95 3.55 7.94
C ALA A 292 4.54 4.10 6.64
N ASP A 293 5.72 3.63 6.24
CA ASP A 293 6.39 4.09 5.01
C ASP A 293 5.60 3.73 3.76
N ALA A 294 4.92 2.58 3.75
CA ALA A 294 4.06 2.21 2.63
C ALA A 294 2.88 3.18 2.46
N GLU A 295 2.26 3.61 3.55
CA GLU A 295 1.13 4.55 3.53
C GLU A 295 1.61 5.99 3.24
N ASP A 296 2.64 6.45 3.95
CA ASP A 296 3.19 7.81 3.81
C ASP A 296 3.90 8.00 2.46
N GLY A 297 4.55 6.96 1.95
CA GLY A 297 5.26 6.98 0.67
C GLY A 297 4.36 6.93 -0.56
N ALA A 298 3.04 6.70 -0.42
CA ALA A 298 2.10 6.63 -1.54
C ALA A 298 1.95 7.96 -2.30
N GLY A 299 2.33 9.07 -1.68
CA GLY A 299 2.27 10.40 -2.28
C GLY A 299 0.85 10.98 -2.36
N ASP A 300 0.68 12.01 -3.18
CA ASP A 300 -0.60 12.69 -3.39
C ASP A 300 -1.51 11.98 -4.42
N GLY A 301 -0.99 10.92 -5.06
CA GLY A 301 -1.70 10.11 -6.04
C GLY A 301 -1.66 10.63 -7.48
N LYS A 302 -0.96 11.74 -7.76
CA LYS A 302 -0.78 12.27 -9.11
C LYS A 302 0.08 11.35 -9.97
N PHE A 303 1.14 10.79 -9.41
CA PHE A 303 2.01 9.83 -10.08
C PHE A 303 2.04 8.47 -9.35
N PRO A 304 2.24 7.36 -10.08
CA PRO A 304 2.48 6.08 -9.44
C PRO A 304 3.79 6.11 -8.65
N VAL A 305 3.79 5.43 -7.50
CA VAL A 305 4.99 5.19 -6.69
C VAL A 305 5.34 3.70 -6.72
N PHE A 306 6.62 3.37 -6.76
CA PHE A 306 7.18 2.03 -6.64
C PHE A 306 8.29 2.05 -5.58
N VAL A 307 8.33 1.04 -4.70
CA VAL A 307 9.40 0.94 -3.70
C VAL A 307 10.57 0.15 -4.30
N GLY A 308 11.47 0.82 -5.03
CA GLY A 308 12.54 0.17 -5.79
C GLY A 308 13.64 -0.44 -4.95
N GLU A 309 13.76 -0.04 -3.68
CA GLU A 309 14.69 -0.65 -2.74
C GLU A 309 14.13 -0.74 -1.33
N TRP A 310 14.33 -1.90 -0.70
CA TRP A 310 14.10 -2.12 0.72
C TRP A 310 14.71 -3.45 1.17
N SER A 311 14.93 -3.59 2.49
CA SER A 311 15.28 -4.86 3.13
C SER A 311 14.75 -4.92 4.56
N ILE A 312 14.74 -6.10 5.18
CA ILE A 312 14.17 -6.31 6.52
C ILE A 312 15.19 -6.19 7.67
N GLN A 313 16.42 -5.76 7.40
CA GLN A 313 17.36 -5.52 8.50
C GLN A 313 16.88 -4.30 9.31
N ALA A 314 16.66 -4.50 10.61
CA ALA A 314 16.39 -3.46 11.59
C ALA A 314 17.70 -2.94 12.20
N GLN A 315 17.64 -1.77 12.85
CA GLN A 315 18.79 -1.16 13.51
C GLN A 315 19.20 -1.94 14.76
N TYR A 316 18.23 -2.48 15.52
CA TYR A 316 18.49 -3.18 16.77
C TYR A 316 17.72 -4.50 16.88
N ASN A 317 18.18 -5.41 17.73
CA ASN A 317 17.47 -6.62 18.15
C ASN A 317 16.86 -7.42 16.98
N ASN A 318 17.62 -7.62 15.90
CA ASN A 318 17.19 -8.46 14.80
C ASN A 318 17.02 -9.91 15.29
N THR A 319 15.98 -10.60 14.83
CA THR A 319 15.77 -12.02 15.14
C THR A 319 15.55 -12.80 13.85
N LEU A 320 16.07 -14.03 13.80
CA LEU A 320 15.90 -14.89 12.62
C LEU A 320 14.45 -15.36 12.46
N ALA A 321 13.68 -15.40 13.56
CA ALA A 321 12.29 -15.85 13.59
C ALA A 321 11.31 -14.82 13.01
N ASP A 322 11.58 -13.53 13.16
CA ASP A 322 10.68 -12.45 12.72
C ASP A 322 10.82 -12.13 11.21
N ARG A 323 11.80 -12.74 10.52
CA ARG A 323 12.14 -12.43 9.12
C ARG A 323 10.99 -12.68 8.15
N GLU A 324 10.31 -13.82 8.29
CA GLU A 324 9.18 -14.16 7.41
C GLU A 324 8.04 -13.15 7.57
N GLU A 325 7.75 -12.74 8.81
CA GLU A 325 6.71 -11.74 9.10
C GLU A 325 7.09 -10.38 8.49
N ALA A 326 8.31 -9.91 8.72
CA ALA A 326 8.80 -8.64 8.19
C ALA A 326 8.78 -8.61 6.65
N LEU A 327 9.27 -9.68 6.01
CA LEU A 327 9.29 -9.81 4.55
C LEU A 327 7.88 -9.77 3.98
N ASN A 328 6.97 -10.61 4.48
CA ASN A 328 5.63 -10.66 3.91
C ASN A 328 4.80 -9.42 4.22
N THR A 329 5.08 -8.75 5.35
CA THR A 329 4.48 -7.43 5.66
C THR A 329 4.87 -6.39 4.60
N GLY A 330 6.16 -6.30 4.23
CA GLY A 330 6.60 -5.34 3.22
C GLY A 330 6.09 -5.65 1.82
N LEU A 331 6.16 -6.91 1.39
CA LEU A 331 5.60 -7.33 0.10
C LEU A 331 4.11 -6.97 -0.01
N TYR A 332 3.34 -7.24 1.04
CA TYR A 332 1.92 -6.89 1.08
C TYR A 332 1.69 -5.37 1.13
N ALA A 333 2.36 -4.65 2.04
CA ALA A 333 2.12 -3.24 2.29
C ALA A 333 2.47 -2.39 1.07
N PHE A 334 3.63 -2.64 0.45
CA PHE A 334 4.04 -1.91 -0.74
C PHE A 334 3.16 -2.23 -1.96
N ALA A 335 2.73 -3.48 -2.16
CA ALA A 335 1.78 -3.81 -3.21
C ALA A 335 0.41 -3.16 -3.03
N LYS A 336 0.00 -2.92 -1.77
CA LYS A 336 -1.28 -2.30 -1.45
C LYS A 336 -1.30 -0.80 -1.67
N TYR A 337 -0.30 -0.08 -1.16
CA TYR A 337 -0.30 1.38 -1.12
C TYR A 337 0.46 2.02 -2.30
N SER A 338 1.32 1.25 -2.97
CA SER A 338 2.10 1.68 -4.12
C SER A 338 1.92 0.71 -5.29
N ARG A 339 2.86 0.64 -6.23
CA ARG A 339 2.88 -0.32 -7.33
C ARG A 339 3.70 -1.56 -7.04
N GLY A 340 3.93 -1.83 -5.75
CA GLY A 340 4.75 -2.94 -5.28
C GLY A 340 6.18 -2.51 -5.00
N SER A 341 7.10 -3.48 -4.99
CA SER A 341 8.47 -3.22 -4.54
C SER A 341 9.51 -4.10 -5.22
N ALA A 342 10.78 -3.67 -5.22
CA ALA A 342 11.93 -4.51 -5.51
C ALA A 342 12.84 -4.67 -4.27
N TYR A 343 13.02 -5.91 -3.82
CA TYR A 343 13.85 -6.20 -2.66
C TYR A 343 15.34 -5.97 -2.97
N TRP A 344 16.09 -5.37 -2.05
CA TRP A 344 17.56 -5.33 -2.11
C TRP A 344 18.12 -6.49 -1.28
N THR A 345 18.69 -7.54 -1.88
CA THR A 345 18.94 -7.80 -3.31
C THR A 345 18.80 -9.30 -3.64
N ALA A 346 18.88 -9.68 -4.92
CA ALA A 346 18.68 -11.06 -5.36
C ALA A 346 19.66 -12.04 -4.70
N LYS A 347 20.95 -11.69 -4.66
CA LYS A 347 22.01 -12.51 -4.06
C LYS A 347 22.86 -11.66 -3.14
N PHE A 348 23.11 -12.18 -1.94
CA PHE A 348 23.93 -11.50 -0.94
C PHE A 348 24.63 -12.53 -0.06
N SER A 349 25.95 -12.39 0.10
CA SER A 349 26.82 -13.27 0.88
C SER A 349 27.68 -12.50 1.91
N GLY A 350 27.40 -11.21 2.14
CA GLY A 350 28.07 -10.41 3.16
C GLY A 350 27.90 -10.96 4.56
N ASN A 351 29.02 -11.10 5.27
CA ASN A 351 29.09 -11.79 6.56
C ASN A 351 29.16 -10.85 7.79
N ALA A 352 28.97 -9.54 7.60
CA ALA A 352 28.94 -8.60 8.70
C ALA A 352 27.82 -8.95 9.68
N THR A 353 28.11 -8.97 10.98
CA THR A 353 27.12 -9.23 12.03
C THR A 353 26.13 -8.07 12.12
N VAL A 354 24.85 -8.38 12.32
CA VAL A 354 23.83 -7.37 12.64
C VAL A 354 23.65 -7.27 14.15
N ASP A 355 23.07 -6.16 14.63
CA ASP A 355 22.64 -6.08 16.03
C ASP A 355 21.49 -7.07 16.28
N GLY A 356 21.71 -8.05 17.17
CA GLY A 356 20.81 -9.18 17.37
C GLY A 356 21.37 -10.49 16.82
N GLN A 357 20.57 -11.22 16.04
CA GLN A 357 20.89 -12.57 15.56
C GLN A 357 21.32 -12.56 14.09
N GLY A 358 22.38 -13.30 13.76
CA GLY A 358 22.79 -13.57 12.37
C GLY A 358 23.70 -12.51 11.76
N THR A 359 23.75 -12.53 10.43
CA THR A 359 24.60 -11.68 9.58
C THR A 359 23.77 -10.96 8.52
N GLN A 360 24.33 -10.00 7.80
CA GLN A 360 23.62 -9.33 6.71
C GLN A 360 23.08 -10.32 5.65
N ALA A 361 23.80 -11.40 5.33
CA ALA A 361 23.28 -12.43 4.43
C ALA A 361 21.95 -13.05 4.87
N ASP A 362 21.66 -13.05 6.18
CA ASP A 362 20.39 -13.53 6.72
C ASP A 362 19.21 -12.58 6.52
N TYR A 363 19.43 -11.32 6.11
CA TYR A 363 18.41 -10.27 5.99
C TYR A 363 18.37 -9.59 4.61
N TRP A 364 19.39 -9.77 3.77
CA TRP A 364 19.53 -9.06 2.49
C TRP A 364 19.49 -9.97 1.24
N ASN A 365 19.47 -11.29 1.41
CA ASN A 365 19.54 -12.24 0.30
C ASN A 365 18.15 -12.78 -0.08
N TYR A 366 17.58 -12.32 -1.20
CA TYR A 366 16.26 -12.76 -1.64
C TYR A 366 16.20 -14.25 -1.99
N MET A 367 17.28 -14.83 -2.54
CA MET A 367 17.35 -16.27 -2.82
C MET A 367 17.21 -17.12 -1.55
N THR A 368 17.62 -16.62 -0.39
CA THR A 368 17.39 -17.30 0.89
C THR A 368 15.90 -17.41 1.21
N TRP A 369 15.10 -16.39 0.90
CA TRP A 369 13.65 -16.42 1.09
C TRP A 369 12.98 -17.47 0.20
N ILE A 370 13.43 -17.58 -1.05
CA ILE A 370 12.95 -18.57 -2.00
C ILE A 370 13.31 -19.99 -1.51
N ASN A 371 14.57 -20.22 -1.19
CA ASN A 371 15.07 -21.54 -0.79
C ASN A 371 14.43 -22.06 0.51
N ASN A 372 14.00 -21.15 1.39
CA ASN A 372 13.37 -21.48 2.66
C ASN A 372 11.83 -21.43 2.61
N ASP A 373 11.22 -21.22 1.43
CA ASP A 373 9.77 -21.08 1.27
C ASP A 373 9.17 -20.02 2.20
N MET A 374 9.73 -18.81 2.21
CA MET A 374 9.32 -17.71 3.11
C MET A 374 8.47 -16.63 2.42
N ILE A 375 8.09 -16.82 1.15
CA ILE A 375 7.36 -15.81 0.37
C ILE A 375 5.88 -16.20 0.29
N HIS A 376 5.06 -15.60 1.15
CA HIS A 376 3.62 -15.83 1.27
C HIS A 376 2.83 -14.51 1.48
N PRO A 377 2.91 -13.53 0.58
CA PRO A 377 2.24 -12.23 0.77
C PRO A 377 0.71 -12.36 0.93
N ASP A 378 0.10 -13.39 0.32
CA ASP A 378 -1.34 -13.68 0.46
C ASP A 378 -1.72 -14.25 1.83
N LYS A 379 -0.77 -14.90 2.53
CA LYS A 379 -0.98 -15.41 3.90
C LYS A 379 -0.76 -14.34 4.96
N ALA A 380 -0.06 -13.24 4.64
CA ALA A 380 0.03 -12.04 5.49
C ALA A 380 -1.30 -11.27 5.54
N SER A 381 -2.40 -11.98 5.77
CA SER A 381 -3.66 -11.37 6.17
C SER A 381 -3.46 -10.63 7.49
N GLU A 382 -4.07 -9.46 7.62
CA GLU A 382 -3.99 -8.66 8.84
C GLU A 382 -4.40 -9.45 10.10
N LEU A 383 -5.24 -10.47 9.96
CA LEU A 383 -5.60 -11.39 11.04
C LEU A 383 -4.42 -12.24 11.52
N GLN A 384 -3.57 -12.72 10.61
CA GLN A 384 -2.38 -13.50 10.96
C GLN A 384 -1.33 -12.62 11.65
N LEU A 385 -1.09 -11.41 11.12
CA LEU A 385 -0.23 -10.39 11.75
C LEU A 385 -0.75 -9.98 13.12
N LEU A 386 -2.05 -9.67 13.25
CA LEU A 386 -2.66 -9.38 14.54
C LEU A 386 -2.52 -10.54 15.51
N SER A 387 -2.77 -11.78 15.06
CA SER A 387 -2.73 -12.97 15.91
C SER A 387 -1.35 -13.22 16.54
N GLN A 388 -0.27 -12.97 15.80
CA GLN A 388 1.10 -13.05 16.30
C GLN A 388 1.40 -11.97 17.35
N GLN A 389 0.73 -10.81 17.24
CA GLN A 389 0.81 -9.73 18.20
C GLN A 389 -0.07 -9.97 19.45
N SER A 390 -0.85 -11.06 19.52
CA SER A 390 -1.60 -11.44 20.71
C SER A 390 -0.74 -12.25 21.69
N PRO A 391 -0.83 -12.01 23.01
CA PRO A 391 -1.68 -11.03 23.68
C PRO A 391 -1.05 -9.64 23.80
N ALA A 392 0.21 -9.45 23.37
CA ALA A 392 1.03 -8.28 23.69
C ALA A 392 0.43 -6.94 23.23
N LEU A 393 -0.01 -6.84 21.98
CA LEU A 393 -0.58 -5.62 21.42
C LEU A 393 -1.92 -5.25 22.07
N PRO A 394 -2.96 -6.11 22.10
CA PRO A 394 -4.20 -5.81 22.81
C PRO A 394 -3.96 -5.43 24.29
N SER A 395 -3.06 -6.17 24.97
CA SER A 395 -2.67 -5.90 26.35
C SER A 395 -2.14 -4.49 26.55
N ARG A 396 -1.15 -4.10 25.72
CA ARG A 396 -0.52 -2.78 25.77
C ARG A 396 -1.53 -1.67 25.50
N LEU A 397 -2.33 -1.81 24.44
CA LEU A 397 -3.31 -0.80 24.05
C LEU A 397 -4.38 -0.62 25.13
N ALA A 398 -4.95 -1.71 25.66
CA ALA A 398 -5.94 -1.65 26.72
C ALA A 398 -5.37 -1.01 28.00
N THR A 399 -4.18 -1.43 28.43
CA THR A 399 -3.50 -0.89 29.63
C THR A 399 -3.23 0.60 29.51
N GLN A 400 -2.67 1.05 28.38
CA GLN A 400 -2.35 2.46 28.14
C GLN A 400 -3.59 3.35 28.18
N LYS A 401 -4.72 2.88 27.63
CA LYS A 401 -5.93 3.70 27.50
C LYS A 401 -6.83 3.68 28.74
N ARG A 402 -6.79 2.61 29.53
CA ARG A 402 -7.65 2.44 30.71
C ARG A 402 -7.38 3.42 31.85
N ARG A 403 -6.14 3.94 32.00
CA ARG A 403 -5.70 4.81 33.12
C ARG A 403 -5.92 4.17 34.52
N GLY A 404 -5.42 2.94 34.72
CA GLY A 404 -5.46 2.23 36.01
C GLY A 404 -4.20 1.40 36.26
N THR A 405 -4.06 0.82 37.46
CA THR A 405 -2.87 0.06 37.89
C THR A 405 -3.09 -1.45 37.99
N ALA A 406 -4.31 -1.95 37.74
CA ALA A 406 -4.60 -3.38 37.81
C ALA A 406 -3.87 -4.13 36.69
N TRP A 407 -3.37 -5.33 37.01
CA TRP A 407 -2.74 -6.21 36.03
C TRP A 407 -3.78 -6.90 35.14
N ILE A 408 -3.33 -7.38 33.99
CA ILE A 408 -4.15 -8.17 33.07
C ILE A 408 -4.27 -9.59 33.61
N ALA A 409 -5.51 -10.06 33.76
CA ALA A 409 -5.82 -11.42 34.18
C ALA A 409 -5.92 -12.37 32.98
N ASP A 410 -6.52 -11.92 31.87
CA ASP A 410 -6.75 -12.74 30.68
C ASP A 410 -6.91 -11.89 29.41
N VAL A 411 -6.61 -12.48 28.26
CA VAL A 411 -6.79 -11.89 26.92
C VAL A 411 -7.42 -12.93 26.00
N SER A 412 -8.60 -12.63 25.48
CA SER A 412 -9.32 -13.56 24.60
C SER A 412 -8.60 -13.74 23.26
N HIS A 413 -8.85 -14.88 22.61
CA HIS A 413 -8.54 -15.02 21.18
C HIS A 413 -9.21 -13.93 20.35
N PHE A 414 -8.63 -13.63 19.19
CA PHE A 414 -9.25 -12.74 18.23
C PHE A 414 -10.54 -13.34 17.67
N THR A 415 -11.54 -12.47 17.56
CA THR A 415 -12.81 -12.77 16.91
C THR A 415 -12.95 -11.85 15.71
N THR A 416 -13.42 -12.38 14.58
CA THR A 416 -13.52 -11.62 13.33
C THR A 416 -14.98 -11.34 13.01
N GLY A 417 -15.34 -10.07 12.93
CA GLY A 417 -16.63 -9.61 12.44
C GLY A 417 -16.62 -9.35 10.92
N ALA A 418 -17.64 -8.65 10.43
CA ALA A 418 -17.70 -8.26 9.01
C ALA A 418 -16.56 -7.30 8.65
N TYR A 419 -16.34 -6.27 9.48
CA TYR A 419 -15.40 -5.18 9.22
C TYR A 419 -14.33 -4.96 10.29
N ASN A 420 -14.38 -5.66 11.43
CA ASN A 420 -13.40 -5.50 12.51
C ASN A 420 -12.94 -6.85 13.08
N ILE A 421 -11.69 -6.90 13.51
CA ILE A 421 -11.12 -7.93 14.38
C ILE A 421 -11.13 -7.41 15.82
N CYS A 422 -11.60 -8.23 16.75
CA CYS A 422 -11.87 -7.84 18.13
C CYS A 422 -11.19 -8.79 19.12
N CYS A 423 -10.67 -8.25 20.22
CA CYS A 423 -10.09 -8.99 21.33
C CYS A 423 -10.53 -8.36 22.66
N ILE A 424 -10.83 -9.20 23.66
CA ILE A 424 -11.24 -8.76 24.99
C ILE A 424 -10.06 -8.91 25.94
N VAL A 425 -9.71 -7.83 26.64
CA VAL A 425 -8.70 -7.80 27.70
C VAL A 425 -9.41 -7.69 29.04
N THR A 426 -9.22 -8.69 29.89
CA THR A 426 -9.80 -8.78 31.24
C THR A 426 -8.72 -8.50 32.26
N PHE A 427 -8.99 -7.61 33.21
CA PHE A 427 -8.08 -7.22 34.27
C PHE A 427 -8.46 -7.87 35.60
N GLU A 428 -7.51 -7.96 36.54
CA GLU A 428 -7.69 -8.64 37.85
C GLU A 428 -8.80 -8.04 38.72
N ASP A 429 -9.12 -6.76 38.52
CA ASP A 429 -10.22 -6.08 39.21
C ASP A 429 -11.59 -6.26 38.53
N GLY A 430 -11.67 -7.18 37.57
CA GLY A 430 -12.89 -7.53 36.85
C GLY A 430 -13.26 -6.58 35.71
N PHE A 431 -12.50 -5.50 35.50
CA PHE A 431 -12.73 -4.61 34.37
C PHE A 431 -12.38 -5.30 33.05
N ARG A 432 -13.20 -5.09 32.02
CA ARG A 432 -13.00 -5.66 30.68
C ARG A 432 -13.00 -4.57 29.63
N ALA A 433 -11.98 -4.59 28.76
CA ALA A 433 -11.86 -3.73 27.59
C ALA A 433 -11.99 -4.55 26.31
N LEU A 434 -12.69 -4.01 25.32
CA LEU A 434 -12.72 -4.54 23.96
C LEU A 434 -11.76 -3.70 23.10
N VAL A 435 -10.77 -4.34 22.51
CA VAL A 435 -9.84 -3.76 21.53
C VAL A 435 -10.32 -4.16 20.14
N ARG A 436 -10.55 -3.17 19.27
CA ARG A 436 -11.10 -3.34 17.92
C ARG A 436 -10.10 -2.83 16.87
N PHE A 437 -9.96 -3.60 15.80
CA PHE A 437 -9.07 -3.32 14.67
C PHE A 437 -9.87 -3.42 13.36
N PRO A 438 -10.09 -2.34 12.59
CA PRO A 438 -10.79 -2.44 11.32
C PRO A 438 -10.00 -3.28 10.32
N ILE A 439 -10.68 -4.27 9.73
CA ILE A 439 -10.11 -5.25 8.81
C ILE A 439 -9.66 -4.56 7.53
N LEU A 440 -8.36 -4.64 7.27
CA LEU A 440 -7.66 -4.29 6.06
C LEU A 440 -8.24 -5.02 4.86
N GLY A 441 -8.58 -4.26 3.81
CA GLY A 441 -9.17 -4.81 2.60
C GLY A 441 -10.66 -5.16 2.73
N ARG A 442 -11.27 -5.13 3.93
CA ARG A 442 -12.74 -5.11 4.08
C ARG A 442 -13.26 -3.73 4.38
N SER A 443 -12.58 -3.00 5.24
CA SER A 443 -12.79 -1.58 5.50
C SER A 443 -11.83 -0.79 4.60
N GLN A 444 -12.36 -0.08 3.59
CA GLN A 444 -11.55 0.69 2.65
C GLN A 444 -11.16 2.06 3.21
N PHE A 445 -12.03 2.65 4.04
CA PHE A 445 -11.84 3.97 4.65
C PHE A 445 -11.54 3.83 6.16
N ARG A 446 -10.53 3.05 6.54
CA ARG A 446 -10.34 2.60 7.94
C ARG A 446 -10.23 3.73 8.95
N THR A 447 -9.45 4.76 8.63
CA THR A 447 -9.23 5.90 9.55
C THR A 447 -10.51 6.72 9.70
N ASP A 448 -11.15 7.10 8.59
CA ASP A 448 -12.45 7.79 8.60
C ASP A 448 -13.50 6.98 9.37
N LYS A 449 -13.60 5.68 9.08
CA LYS A 449 -14.53 4.75 9.73
C LYS A 449 -14.34 4.74 11.25
N SER A 450 -13.11 4.51 11.73
CA SER A 450 -12.84 4.46 13.18
C SER A 450 -13.09 5.79 13.87
N ARG A 451 -12.73 6.90 13.23
CA ARG A 451 -12.98 8.25 13.77
C ARG A 451 -14.47 8.56 13.84
N ASN A 452 -15.21 8.26 12.78
CA ASN A 452 -16.65 8.51 12.70
C ASN A 452 -17.42 7.67 13.73
N GLU A 453 -17.11 6.37 13.81
CA GLU A 453 -17.70 5.44 14.80
C GLU A 453 -17.50 5.96 16.23
N ALA A 454 -16.28 6.36 16.57
CA ALA A 454 -15.97 6.89 17.88
C ALA A 454 -16.65 8.25 18.16
N SER A 455 -16.76 9.12 17.17
CA SER A 455 -17.44 10.40 17.30
C SER A 455 -18.92 10.20 17.61
N VAL A 456 -19.58 9.29 16.88
CA VAL A 456 -20.97 8.88 17.12
C VAL A 456 -21.13 8.28 18.51
N MET A 457 -20.29 7.32 18.90
CA MET A 457 -20.36 6.68 20.22
C MET A 457 -20.24 7.71 21.35
N LYS A 458 -19.29 8.64 21.24
CA LYS A 458 -19.10 9.71 22.23
C LYS A 458 -20.32 10.64 22.27
N PHE A 459 -20.83 11.06 21.11
CA PHE A 459 -22.05 11.86 21.02
C PHE A 459 -23.25 11.18 21.69
N LEU A 460 -23.52 9.93 21.36
CA LEU A 460 -24.65 9.16 21.90
C LEU A 460 -24.55 9.02 23.42
N SER A 461 -23.35 8.76 23.94
CA SER A 461 -23.11 8.63 25.39
C SER A 461 -23.40 9.90 26.18
N GLN A 462 -23.31 11.07 25.53
CA GLN A 462 -23.50 12.38 26.16
C GLN A 462 -24.92 12.92 25.97
N ASN A 463 -25.61 12.55 24.89
CA ASN A 463 -26.83 13.22 24.43
C ASN A 463 -28.06 12.32 24.34
N THR A 464 -27.94 11.02 24.61
CA THR A 464 -29.06 10.07 24.52
C THR A 464 -29.14 9.17 25.75
N ALA A 465 -30.25 8.46 25.91
CA ALA A 465 -30.38 7.44 26.96
C ALA A 465 -29.83 6.06 26.55
N LEU A 466 -29.19 5.95 25.37
CA LEU A 466 -28.70 4.66 24.87
C LEU A 466 -27.51 4.17 25.69
N PRO A 467 -27.53 2.91 26.14
CA PRO A 467 -26.37 2.29 26.75
C PRO A 467 -25.33 2.01 25.65
N VAL A 468 -24.33 2.89 25.50
CA VAL A 468 -23.24 2.71 24.53
C VAL A 468 -21.91 2.43 25.24
N PRO A 469 -20.99 1.64 24.63
CA PRO A 469 -19.67 1.43 25.20
C PRO A 469 -18.92 2.74 25.41
N ARG A 470 -18.29 2.90 26.57
CA ARG A 470 -17.43 4.06 26.83
C ARG A 470 -16.12 3.91 26.09
N ILE A 471 -15.75 4.93 25.34
CA ILE A 471 -14.45 5.00 24.66
C ILE A 471 -13.35 5.21 25.71
N LEU A 472 -12.38 4.31 25.73
CA LEU A 472 -11.17 4.42 26.54
C LEU A 472 -10.06 5.12 25.76
N GLY A 473 -10.00 4.88 24.45
CA GLY A 473 -9.14 5.62 23.54
C GLY A 473 -9.11 5.04 22.15
N MET A 474 -8.50 5.77 21.23
CA MET A 474 -8.21 5.34 19.87
C MET A 474 -6.77 5.68 19.51
N GLY A 475 -6.32 5.16 18.38
CA GLY A 475 -5.02 5.52 17.80
C GLY A 475 -4.71 4.66 16.59
N ARG A 476 -3.42 4.56 16.28
CA ARG A 476 -2.87 3.69 15.23
C ARG A 476 -1.90 2.69 15.84
N TRP A 477 -1.90 1.47 15.33
CA TRP A 477 -0.94 0.41 15.63
C TRP A 477 -0.40 -0.08 14.29
N GLY A 478 0.93 -0.16 14.11
CA GLY A 478 1.53 -0.72 12.89
C GLY A 478 0.78 -0.37 11.60
N CYS A 479 0.02 -1.36 11.11
CA CYS A 479 -0.67 -1.37 9.83
C CYS A 479 -2.13 -0.87 9.84
N GLY A 480 -2.64 -0.22 10.90
CA GLY A 480 -4.00 0.34 10.87
C GLY A 480 -4.47 1.08 12.15
N PRO A 481 -5.67 1.69 12.10
CA PRO A 481 -6.29 2.29 13.28
C PRO A 481 -6.75 1.22 14.28
N TYR A 482 -6.92 1.62 15.55
CA TYR A 482 -7.58 0.82 16.58
C TYR A 482 -8.53 1.67 17.43
N LEU A 483 -9.50 1.00 18.04
CA LEU A 483 -10.42 1.58 19.01
C LEU A 483 -10.49 0.70 20.26
N VAL A 484 -10.33 1.30 21.44
CA VAL A 484 -10.46 0.64 22.75
C VAL A 484 -11.69 1.17 23.46
N VAL A 485 -12.62 0.28 23.78
CA VAL A 485 -13.89 0.59 24.46
C VAL A 485 -14.11 -0.32 25.66
N THR A 486 -15.01 0.06 26.56
CA THR A 486 -15.47 -0.83 27.63
C THR A 486 -16.24 -2.01 27.05
N PHE A 487 -16.01 -3.21 27.57
CA PHE A 487 -16.86 -4.36 27.25
C PHE A 487 -18.23 -4.20 27.95
N ILE A 488 -19.32 -4.55 27.26
CA ILE A 488 -20.67 -4.57 27.81
C ILE A 488 -21.16 -6.02 27.87
N GLU A 489 -21.65 -6.44 29.04
CA GLU A 489 -22.27 -7.75 29.21
C GLU A 489 -23.68 -7.80 28.61
N GLY A 490 -24.02 -8.91 27.97
CA GLY A 490 -25.36 -9.16 27.44
C GLY A 490 -25.37 -10.26 26.38
N THR A 491 -26.57 -10.64 25.96
CA THR A 491 -26.78 -11.54 24.83
C THR A 491 -27.26 -10.73 23.64
N LEU A 492 -26.72 -10.96 22.45
CA LEU A 492 -27.23 -10.33 21.23
C LEU A 492 -28.72 -10.62 21.05
N LEU A 493 -29.51 -9.60 20.74
CA LEU A 493 -30.94 -9.76 20.48
C LEU A 493 -31.18 -10.71 19.31
N SER A 494 -30.33 -10.69 18.29
CA SER A 494 -30.33 -11.69 17.21
C SER A 494 -30.19 -13.13 17.71
N ASN A 495 -29.39 -13.39 18.75
CA ASN A 495 -29.23 -14.74 19.31
C ASN A 495 -30.46 -15.18 20.10
N ARG A 496 -31.22 -14.24 20.69
CA ARG A 496 -32.50 -14.55 21.36
C ARG A 496 -33.60 -14.91 20.36
N LEU A 497 -33.55 -14.30 19.17
CA LEU A 497 -34.54 -14.50 18.11
C LEU A 497 -34.15 -15.62 17.12
N GLY A 498 -32.86 -15.93 17.02
CA GLY A 498 -32.29 -16.81 16.01
C GLY A 498 -32.60 -18.28 16.23
N ASN A 499 -32.66 -19.04 15.13
CA ASN A 499 -32.77 -20.49 15.19
C ASN A 499 -31.41 -21.10 15.58
N PRO A 500 -31.29 -21.76 16.75
CA PRO A 500 -30.01 -22.31 17.20
C PRO A 500 -29.51 -23.49 16.35
N THR A 501 -30.36 -24.10 15.51
CA THR A 501 -29.99 -25.24 14.66
C THR A 501 -29.46 -24.83 13.29
N ILE A 502 -29.56 -23.55 12.92
CA ILE A 502 -29.12 -23.04 11.62
C ILE A 502 -27.91 -22.14 11.83
N GLN A 503 -26.84 -22.43 11.09
CA GLN A 503 -25.59 -21.71 11.20
C GLN A 503 -25.66 -20.27 10.63
N SER A 504 -26.57 -20.02 9.68
CA SER A 504 -26.85 -18.68 9.15
C SER A 504 -27.89 -17.94 9.99
N PRO A 505 -27.78 -16.59 10.13
CA PRO A 505 -28.76 -15.80 10.88
C PRO A 505 -30.14 -15.94 10.25
N ARG A 506 -31.03 -16.68 10.92
CA ARG A 506 -32.43 -16.84 10.53
C ARG A 506 -33.29 -16.79 11.77
N LEU A 507 -34.42 -16.09 11.66
CA LEU A 507 -35.44 -16.05 12.70
C LEU A 507 -35.89 -17.49 13.01
N ASN A 508 -35.97 -17.83 14.28
CA ASN A 508 -36.54 -19.09 14.71
C ASN A 508 -38.05 -19.08 14.39
N PRO A 509 -38.57 -20.00 13.55
CA PRO A 509 -39.99 -20.02 13.24
C PRO A 509 -40.88 -20.31 14.45
N ASN A 510 -40.29 -20.81 15.56
CA ASN A 510 -40.97 -21.09 16.81
C ASN A 510 -40.78 -19.99 17.87
N VAL A 511 -40.22 -18.82 17.52
CA VAL A 511 -40.13 -17.69 18.45
C VAL A 511 -41.54 -17.25 18.85
N SER A 512 -41.73 -16.88 20.11
CA SER A 512 -43.06 -16.46 20.58
C SER A 512 -43.42 -15.07 20.06
N ASP A 513 -44.70 -14.81 19.83
CA ASP A 513 -45.19 -13.47 19.47
C ASP A 513 -44.80 -12.41 20.53
N SER A 514 -44.76 -12.82 21.81
CA SER A 514 -44.32 -11.96 22.90
C SER A 514 -42.85 -11.54 22.77
N ASP A 515 -41.96 -12.47 22.43
CA ASP A 515 -40.55 -12.18 22.21
C ASP A 515 -40.35 -11.28 20.97
N ILE A 516 -41.10 -11.53 19.89
CA ILE A 516 -41.10 -10.65 18.72
C ILE A 516 -41.52 -9.23 19.10
N GLN A 517 -42.63 -9.07 19.83
CA GLN A 517 -43.11 -7.76 20.28
C GLN A 517 -42.08 -7.04 21.17
N SER A 518 -41.44 -7.76 22.08
CA SER A 518 -40.38 -7.22 22.94
C SER A 518 -39.17 -6.78 22.12
N ALA A 519 -38.75 -7.57 21.12
CA ALA A 519 -37.67 -7.19 20.21
C ALA A 519 -37.99 -5.92 19.40
N TYR A 520 -39.20 -5.82 18.83
CA TYR A 520 -39.63 -4.60 18.13
C TYR A 520 -39.65 -3.39 19.06
N ARG A 521 -40.11 -3.53 20.30
CA ARG A 521 -40.11 -2.45 21.28
C ARG A 521 -38.70 -1.96 21.57
N VAL A 522 -37.74 -2.86 21.77
CA VAL A 522 -36.33 -2.53 22.01
C VAL A 522 -35.75 -1.78 20.81
N MET A 523 -35.93 -2.30 19.60
CA MET A 523 -35.38 -1.65 18.41
C MET A 523 -36.04 -0.28 18.13
N ALA A 524 -37.35 -0.16 18.36
CA ALA A 524 -38.06 1.12 18.23
C ALA A 524 -37.56 2.16 19.25
N GLN A 525 -37.22 1.74 20.47
CA GLN A 525 -36.57 2.62 21.44
C GLN A 525 -35.21 3.11 20.94
N VAL A 526 -34.40 2.25 20.32
CA VAL A 526 -33.12 2.65 19.75
C VAL A 526 -33.29 3.69 18.64
N ILE A 527 -34.17 3.43 17.67
CA ILE A 527 -34.47 4.41 16.60
C ILE A 527 -34.98 5.72 17.18
N LEU A 528 -35.86 5.66 18.19
CA LEU A 528 -36.40 6.85 18.81
C LEU A 528 -35.30 7.71 19.42
N GLU A 529 -34.35 7.13 20.15
CA GLU A 529 -33.20 7.86 20.69
C GLU A 529 -32.32 8.48 19.59
N LEU A 530 -32.11 7.78 18.47
CA LEU A 530 -31.35 8.30 17.32
C LEU A 530 -32.06 9.46 16.59
N SER A 531 -33.39 9.52 16.68
CA SER A 531 -34.20 10.58 16.05
C SER A 531 -34.30 11.87 16.88
N LYS A 532 -33.97 11.85 18.18
CA LYS A 532 -34.04 13.05 19.03
C LYS A 532 -33.04 14.14 18.64
N PRO A 533 -31.77 13.82 18.35
CA PRO A 533 -30.81 14.79 17.84
C PRO A 533 -31.23 15.34 16.47
N ILE A 534 -31.12 16.66 16.31
CA ILE A 534 -31.45 17.37 15.07
C ILE A 534 -30.22 18.09 14.55
N PHE A 535 -29.96 17.96 13.26
CA PHE A 535 -28.82 18.56 12.58
C PHE A 535 -29.23 19.33 11.33
N LEU A 536 -28.38 20.28 10.93
CA LEU A 536 -28.58 21.17 9.78
C LEU A 536 -28.01 20.63 8.47
N PHE A 537 -27.08 19.67 8.54
CA PHE A 537 -26.41 19.10 7.37
C PHE A 537 -26.38 17.57 7.46
N ILE A 538 -26.30 16.93 6.29
CA ILE A 538 -26.06 15.50 6.13
C ILE A 538 -24.54 15.27 6.05
N GLY A 539 -24.04 14.28 6.78
CA GLY A 539 -22.60 14.00 6.85
C GLY A 539 -22.20 13.28 8.13
N ALA A 540 -20.89 13.16 8.36
CA ALA A 540 -20.36 12.57 9.57
C ALA A 540 -20.17 13.60 10.70
N LEU A 541 -20.41 13.15 11.94
CA LEU A 541 -20.26 13.94 13.15
C LEU A 541 -18.80 14.17 13.50
N GLU A 542 -18.52 15.38 13.97
CA GLU A 542 -17.24 15.80 14.50
C GLU A 542 -17.44 16.60 15.80
N GLU A 543 -16.54 16.39 16.75
CA GLU A 543 -16.53 17.11 18.02
C GLU A 543 -15.83 18.47 17.82
N GLY A 544 -16.61 19.55 17.76
CA GLY A 544 -16.09 20.91 17.74
C GLY A 544 -15.66 21.40 19.12
N SER A 545 -15.01 22.57 19.17
CA SER A 545 -14.48 23.17 20.41
C SER A 545 -15.54 23.55 21.44
N GLN A 546 -16.79 23.73 21.03
CA GLN A 546 -17.91 24.14 21.89
C GLN A 546 -19.20 23.33 21.65
N MET A 547 -19.37 22.75 20.47
CA MET A 547 -20.57 22.01 20.09
C MET A 547 -20.25 20.94 19.03
N TRP A 548 -21.10 19.92 18.96
CA TRP A 548 -21.04 18.89 17.92
C TRP A 548 -21.47 19.46 16.57
N THR A 549 -20.71 19.14 15.52
CA THR A 549 -20.95 19.64 14.16
C THR A 549 -20.95 18.50 13.14
N VAL A 550 -21.62 18.72 12.01
CA VAL A 550 -21.54 17.84 10.84
C VAL A 550 -20.60 18.54 9.85
N ALA A 551 -19.40 18.01 9.68
CA ALA A 551 -18.32 18.68 8.94
C ALA A 551 -17.62 17.78 7.91
N GLN A 552 -17.86 16.48 7.96
CA GLN A 552 -17.19 15.46 7.14
C GLN A 552 -18.20 14.78 6.22
N ARG A 553 -17.74 14.16 5.14
CA ARG A 553 -18.59 13.36 4.26
C ARG A 553 -19.27 12.20 5.02
N PRO A 554 -20.51 11.82 4.67
CA PRO A 554 -21.11 10.60 5.19
C PRO A 554 -20.30 9.41 4.67
N LEU A 555 -20.02 8.44 5.55
CA LEU A 555 -19.34 7.21 5.18
C LEU A 555 -20.35 6.07 5.17
N THR A 556 -20.71 5.60 3.98
CA THR A 556 -21.75 4.59 3.78
C THR A 556 -21.16 3.21 3.45
N LEU A 557 -21.93 2.16 3.70
CA LEU A 557 -21.63 0.82 3.25
C LEU A 557 -21.57 0.75 1.72
N ASN A 558 -22.43 1.53 1.05
CA ASN A 558 -22.48 1.66 -0.41
C ASN A 558 -21.28 2.39 -1.01
N MET A 559 -20.48 3.10 -0.22
CA MET A 559 -19.17 3.61 -0.65
C MET A 559 -18.09 2.54 -0.44
N ASN A 560 -18.11 1.85 0.70
CA ASN A 560 -17.10 0.86 1.05
C ASN A 560 -17.08 -0.34 0.10
N GLU A 561 -18.25 -0.92 -0.19
CA GLU A 561 -18.34 -2.18 -0.93
C GLU A 561 -17.88 -2.07 -2.39
N PRO A 562 -18.31 -1.07 -3.18
CA PRO A 562 -17.81 -0.91 -4.55
C PRO A 562 -16.30 -0.65 -4.62
N VAL A 563 -15.70 0.05 -3.65
CA VAL A 563 -14.23 0.19 -3.57
C VAL A 563 -13.59 -1.16 -3.26
N ARG A 564 -14.19 -1.93 -2.35
CA ARG A 564 -13.68 -3.24 -1.91
C ARG A 564 -13.68 -4.29 -3.01
N VAL A 565 -14.77 -4.42 -3.77
CA VAL A 565 -14.96 -5.52 -4.75
C VAL A 565 -15.03 -5.06 -6.20
N GLY A 566 -15.22 -3.76 -6.46
CA GLY A 566 -15.49 -3.23 -7.78
C GLY A 566 -14.33 -2.43 -8.40
N ASN A 567 -13.14 -2.43 -7.79
CA ASN A 567 -11.98 -1.60 -8.20
C ASN A 567 -12.33 -0.12 -8.39
N LEU A 568 -13.30 0.37 -7.60
CA LEU A 568 -13.72 1.76 -7.67
C LEU A 568 -12.67 2.64 -6.97
N PRO A 569 -12.14 3.71 -7.60
CA PRO A 569 -11.17 4.60 -6.95
C PRO A 569 -11.78 5.28 -5.70
N PRO A 570 -11.14 5.23 -4.52
CA PRO A 570 -11.70 5.80 -3.29
C PRO A 570 -12.00 7.31 -3.36
N GLY A 571 -11.22 8.06 -4.15
CA GLY A 571 -11.35 9.52 -4.31
C GLY A 571 -12.46 9.98 -5.27
N ILE A 572 -13.27 9.06 -5.81
CA ILE A 572 -14.32 9.40 -6.78
C ILE A 572 -15.59 9.97 -6.13
N PHE A 573 -15.76 9.74 -4.83
CA PHE A 573 -16.95 10.15 -4.10
C PHE A 573 -16.93 11.64 -3.75
N ALA A 574 -18.10 12.23 -3.56
CA ALA A 574 -18.20 13.61 -3.11
C ALA A 574 -17.55 13.80 -1.74
N GLU A 575 -16.78 14.89 -1.62
CA GLU A 575 -16.20 15.35 -0.36
C GLU A 575 -17.14 16.35 0.34
N GLY A 576 -17.11 16.35 1.67
CA GLY A 576 -17.87 17.30 2.49
C GLY A 576 -19.33 16.93 2.75
N THR A 577 -20.11 17.92 3.19
CA THR A 577 -21.48 17.74 3.70
C THR A 577 -22.55 18.15 2.69
N PHE A 578 -23.80 17.72 2.91
CA PHE A 578 -24.94 18.11 2.08
C PHE A 578 -25.94 18.95 2.86
N SER A 579 -26.50 19.96 2.21
CA SER A 579 -27.44 20.92 2.83
C SER A 579 -28.90 20.51 2.67
N THR A 580 -29.19 19.64 1.70
CA THR A 580 -30.55 19.17 1.40
C THR A 580 -30.58 17.65 1.15
N ALA A 581 -31.73 17.02 1.43
CA ALA A 581 -31.93 15.60 1.14
C ALA A 581 -31.81 15.31 -0.37
N GLY A 582 -32.24 16.25 -1.23
CA GLY A 582 -32.18 16.08 -2.68
C GLY A 582 -30.74 16.06 -3.24
N GLU A 583 -29.83 16.89 -2.71
CA GLU A 583 -28.41 16.81 -3.05
C GLU A 583 -27.82 15.45 -2.68
N TYR A 584 -28.15 14.96 -1.48
CA TYR A 584 -27.66 13.67 -1.01
C TYR A 584 -28.24 12.48 -1.80
N PHE A 585 -29.52 12.52 -2.16
CA PHE A 585 -30.12 11.49 -3.02
C PHE A 585 -29.51 11.47 -4.43
N GLU A 586 -29.13 12.63 -4.97
CA GLU A 586 -28.40 12.68 -6.24
C GLU A 586 -27.02 12.04 -6.12
N GLU A 587 -26.31 12.27 -5.01
CA GLU A 587 -25.04 11.60 -4.73
C GLU A 587 -25.21 10.08 -4.68
N LEU A 588 -26.16 9.57 -3.89
CA LEU A 588 -26.43 8.12 -3.80
C LEU A 588 -26.80 7.51 -5.16
N ALA A 589 -27.61 8.21 -5.96
CA ALA A 589 -27.95 7.76 -7.31
C ALA A 589 -26.73 7.77 -8.26
N SER A 590 -25.80 8.71 -8.07
CA SER A 590 -24.56 8.78 -8.83
C SER A 590 -23.61 7.64 -8.45
N GLN A 591 -23.49 7.31 -7.16
CA GLN A 591 -22.72 6.14 -6.69
C GLN A 591 -23.21 4.83 -7.32
N GLN A 592 -24.53 4.65 -7.46
CA GLN A 592 -25.09 3.48 -8.15
C GLN A 592 -24.67 3.41 -9.63
N LEU A 593 -24.56 4.55 -10.32
CA LEU A 593 -24.08 4.57 -11.71
C LEU A 593 -22.57 4.26 -11.79
N LEU A 594 -21.77 4.82 -10.89
CA LEU A 594 -20.34 4.54 -10.78
C LEU A 594 -20.09 3.04 -10.56
N HIS A 595 -20.87 2.42 -9.68
CA HIS A 595 -20.82 0.97 -9.50
C HIS A 595 -21.07 0.19 -10.81
N LEU A 596 -22.00 0.62 -11.69
CA LEU A 596 -22.21 -0.05 -12.98
C LEU A 596 -21.02 0.13 -13.92
N GLN A 597 -20.37 1.29 -13.86
CA GLN A 597 -19.30 1.68 -14.77
C GLN A 597 -17.98 0.97 -14.45
N TYR A 598 -17.68 0.77 -13.17
CA TYR A 598 -16.37 0.28 -12.74
C TYR A 598 -16.36 -1.21 -12.36
N GLN A 599 -17.46 -1.77 -11.85
CA GLN A 599 -17.49 -3.19 -11.53
C GLN A 599 -17.66 -4.02 -12.80
N ARG A 600 -16.53 -4.43 -13.39
CA ARG A 600 -16.48 -5.16 -14.67
C ARG A 600 -16.96 -6.61 -14.58
N ASN A 601 -16.88 -7.23 -13.41
CA ASN A 601 -17.20 -8.64 -13.18
C ASN A 601 -18.43 -8.78 -12.27
N ASP A 602 -19.31 -9.73 -12.58
CA ASP A 602 -20.47 -10.13 -11.78
C ASP A 602 -21.48 -9.01 -11.44
N ALA A 603 -21.34 -7.81 -12.00
CA ALA A 603 -22.27 -6.70 -11.81
C ALA A 603 -23.57 -6.89 -12.60
N VAL A 604 -23.54 -7.65 -13.70
CA VAL A 604 -24.67 -7.91 -14.60
C VAL A 604 -24.62 -9.36 -15.07
N ASN A 605 -25.80 -9.99 -15.22
CA ASN A 605 -25.88 -11.40 -15.64
C ASN A 605 -25.82 -11.55 -17.18
N ASP A 606 -26.38 -10.58 -17.89
CA ASP A 606 -26.50 -10.55 -19.35
C ASP A 606 -26.74 -9.09 -19.83
N GLU A 607 -26.77 -8.90 -21.15
CA GLU A 607 -27.00 -7.59 -21.78
C GLU A 607 -28.34 -6.97 -21.38
N GLN A 608 -29.40 -7.79 -21.29
CA GLN A 608 -30.74 -7.30 -20.94
C GLN A 608 -30.79 -6.82 -19.48
N ASN A 609 -30.11 -7.53 -18.58
CA ASN A 609 -29.92 -7.15 -17.18
C ASN A 609 -29.14 -5.84 -17.06
N CYS A 610 -28.08 -5.69 -17.85
CA CYS A 610 -27.30 -4.45 -17.91
C CYS A 610 -28.16 -3.27 -18.38
N HIS A 611 -28.88 -3.43 -19.48
CA HIS A 611 -29.76 -2.39 -20.03
C HIS A 611 -30.85 -1.98 -19.02
N LYS A 612 -31.50 -2.96 -18.37
CA LYS A 612 -32.51 -2.69 -17.32
C LYS A 612 -31.91 -1.95 -16.13
N LYS A 613 -30.75 -2.36 -15.63
CA LYS A 613 -30.04 -1.70 -14.52
C LYS A 613 -29.62 -0.28 -14.87
N ASN A 614 -29.10 -0.07 -16.08
CA ASN A 614 -28.71 1.26 -16.56
C ASN A 614 -29.91 2.20 -16.64
N ILE A 615 -31.03 1.75 -17.23
CA ILE A 615 -32.27 2.54 -17.28
C ILE A 615 -32.76 2.86 -15.87
N ALA A 616 -32.85 1.87 -14.99
CA ALA A 616 -33.34 2.06 -13.63
C ALA A 616 -32.48 3.09 -12.87
N ARG A 617 -31.16 3.00 -12.94
CA ARG A 617 -30.23 3.93 -12.27
C ARG A 617 -30.29 5.33 -12.87
N CYS A 618 -30.43 5.45 -14.19
CA CYS A 618 -30.64 6.74 -14.87
C CYS A 618 -31.97 7.39 -14.45
N LEU A 619 -33.06 6.62 -14.36
CA LEU A 619 -34.36 7.10 -13.90
C LEU A 619 -34.31 7.50 -12.42
N SER A 620 -33.68 6.70 -11.55
CA SER A 620 -33.49 7.06 -10.14
C SER A 620 -32.72 8.37 -9.98
N ARG A 621 -31.63 8.58 -10.75
CA ARG A 621 -30.89 9.84 -10.73
C ARG A 621 -31.73 11.01 -11.23
N LYS A 622 -32.57 10.79 -12.25
CA LYS A 622 -33.50 11.83 -12.74
C LYS A 622 -34.51 12.21 -11.66
N ILE A 623 -35.12 11.23 -10.99
CA ILE A 623 -36.05 11.47 -9.89
C ILE A 623 -35.37 12.24 -8.75
N ALA A 624 -34.16 11.83 -8.34
CA ALA A 624 -33.39 12.52 -7.31
C ALA A 624 -33.12 14.00 -7.67
N ARG A 625 -32.77 14.28 -8.93
CA ARG A 625 -32.57 15.65 -9.45
C ARG A 625 -33.85 16.48 -9.47
N GLU A 626 -35.00 15.87 -9.74
CA GLU A 626 -36.29 16.57 -9.72
C GLU A 626 -36.75 16.84 -8.27
N TYR A 627 -36.26 16.04 -7.31
CA TYR A 627 -36.51 16.18 -5.88
C TYR A 627 -35.70 17.30 -5.20
N LYS A 628 -34.70 17.89 -5.88
CA LYS A 628 -33.64 18.79 -5.34
C LYS A 628 -34.07 20.02 -4.52
N LYS A 629 -35.35 20.37 -4.45
CA LYS A 629 -35.80 21.69 -3.96
C LYS A 629 -36.71 21.70 -2.73
N GLN A 630 -37.04 20.57 -2.13
CA GLN A 630 -38.17 20.57 -1.19
C GLN A 630 -37.82 20.43 0.30
N TRP A 631 -36.66 19.87 0.70
CA TRP A 631 -36.44 19.48 2.12
C TRP A 631 -35.03 19.84 2.61
N SER A 632 -34.94 20.89 3.45
CA SER A 632 -33.73 21.42 4.07
C SER A 632 -33.56 20.96 5.54
N GLY A 633 -34.03 19.75 5.85
CA GLY A 633 -34.02 19.18 7.21
C GLY A 633 -35.36 19.33 7.96
N PRO A 634 -35.43 18.87 9.22
CA PRO A 634 -34.30 18.41 10.05
C PRO A 634 -33.69 17.06 9.62
N PHE A 635 -32.40 16.88 9.90
CA PHE A 635 -31.68 15.62 9.68
C PHE A 635 -31.36 14.92 11.01
N HIS A 636 -31.25 13.60 10.98
CA HIS A 636 -31.11 12.75 12.17
C HIS A 636 -29.99 11.73 12.01
N LEU A 637 -29.56 11.12 13.13
CA LEU A 637 -28.60 10.01 13.05
C LEU A 637 -29.23 8.79 12.42
N TYR A 638 -28.47 8.15 11.53
CA TYR A 638 -28.85 6.93 10.85
C TYR A 638 -27.65 6.00 10.75
N CYS A 639 -27.88 4.73 11.06
CA CYS A 639 -26.88 3.68 10.96
C CYS A 639 -27.36 2.65 9.94
N GLU A 640 -26.65 2.51 8.82
CA GLU A 640 -26.98 1.56 7.76
C GLU A 640 -26.89 0.11 8.23
N ASP A 641 -26.08 -0.16 9.25
CA ASP A 641 -25.86 -1.50 9.76
C ASP A 641 -26.81 -1.89 10.92
N LEU A 642 -27.63 -0.95 11.43
CA LEU A 642 -28.41 -1.14 12.65
C LEU A 642 -29.47 -2.23 12.52
N ARG A 643 -29.21 -3.36 13.19
CA ARG A 643 -30.00 -4.59 13.15
C ARG A 643 -30.00 -5.25 14.55
N PRO A 644 -30.77 -6.31 14.81
CA PRO A 644 -30.81 -6.97 16.12
C PRO A 644 -29.47 -7.52 16.63
N PHE A 645 -28.44 -7.63 15.79
CA PHE A 645 -27.08 -8.03 16.20
C PHE A 645 -26.20 -6.86 16.66
N ASN A 646 -26.71 -5.63 16.63
CA ASN A 646 -26.07 -4.47 17.24
C ASN A 646 -26.58 -4.22 18.67
N VAL A 647 -27.61 -4.93 19.13
CA VAL A 647 -28.24 -4.72 20.44
C VAL A 647 -28.01 -5.90 21.37
N LEU A 648 -27.46 -5.61 22.54
CA LEU A 648 -27.29 -6.54 23.66
C LEU A 648 -28.47 -6.39 24.63
N VAL A 649 -29.00 -7.52 25.08
CA VAL A 649 -30.16 -7.59 25.98
C VAL A 649 -29.93 -8.60 27.11
N ALA A 650 -30.67 -8.45 28.21
CA ALA A 650 -30.67 -9.38 29.34
C ALA A 650 -32.10 -9.79 29.74
N GLY A 651 -32.25 -10.82 30.59
CA GLY A 651 -33.53 -11.15 31.24
C GLY A 651 -34.68 -11.57 30.32
N GLN A 652 -35.90 -11.47 30.88
CA GLN A 652 -37.19 -11.52 30.16
C GLN A 652 -37.52 -10.13 29.61
N ASP A 653 -38.28 -10.06 28.52
CA ASP A 653 -38.65 -8.81 27.81
C ASP A 653 -37.48 -8.01 27.19
N PHE A 654 -36.29 -8.61 27.17
CA PHE A 654 -35.11 -8.11 26.48
C PHE A 654 -34.69 -6.66 26.83
N PRO A 655 -34.68 -6.21 28.10
CA PRO A 655 -34.14 -4.89 28.46
C PRO A 655 -32.74 -4.69 27.83
N PRO A 656 -32.50 -3.56 27.13
CA PRO A 656 -31.24 -3.31 26.45
C PRO A 656 -30.13 -3.06 27.48
N THR A 657 -29.05 -3.80 27.37
CA THR A 657 -27.83 -3.61 28.17
C THR A 657 -26.75 -2.84 27.42
N GLY A 658 -26.79 -2.86 26.09
CA GLY A 658 -25.83 -2.15 25.24
C GLY A 658 -26.28 -2.07 23.78
N VAL A 659 -25.91 -0.99 23.10
CA VAL A 659 -25.96 -0.89 21.63
C VAL A 659 -24.55 -0.65 21.13
N ILE A 660 -24.08 -1.56 20.28
CA ILE A 660 -22.69 -1.69 19.84
C ILE A 660 -22.61 -1.60 18.31
N ASP A 661 -21.38 -1.51 17.82
CA ASP A 661 -21.07 -1.53 16.39
C ASP A 661 -21.74 -0.40 15.60
N TRP A 662 -21.26 0.82 15.86
CA TRP A 662 -21.76 2.08 15.30
C TRP A 662 -21.03 2.48 14.00
N GLU A 663 -20.43 1.51 13.32
CA GLU A 663 -19.82 1.73 12.01
C GLU A 663 -20.89 2.12 10.97
N PHE A 664 -20.48 2.91 9.97
CA PHE A 664 -21.39 3.45 8.94
C PHE A 664 -22.59 4.24 9.51
N THR A 665 -22.42 4.86 10.68
CA THR A 665 -23.39 5.79 11.26
C THR A 665 -23.05 7.22 10.86
N TYR A 666 -24.04 7.95 10.34
CA TYR A 666 -23.91 9.33 9.88
C TYR A 666 -25.24 10.08 10.06
N VAL A 667 -25.24 11.38 9.84
CA VAL A 667 -26.45 12.20 9.83
C VAL A 667 -27.08 12.14 8.44
N ALA A 668 -28.34 11.72 8.37
CA ALA A 668 -29.07 11.41 7.13
C ALA A 668 -30.48 12.03 7.11
N PRO A 669 -31.16 12.03 5.95
CA PRO A 669 -32.58 12.37 5.84
C PRO A 669 -33.47 11.52 6.75
N ALA A 670 -34.47 12.14 7.38
CA ALA A 670 -35.41 11.48 8.30
C ALA A 670 -36.15 10.31 7.63
N GLU A 671 -36.38 10.41 6.33
CA GLU A 671 -37.08 9.43 5.50
C GLU A 671 -36.41 8.05 5.52
N PHE A 672 -35.11 7.97 5.83
CA PHE A 672 -34.39 6.69 5.94
C PHE A 672 -34.87 5.88 7.15
N THR A 673 -35.54 6.51 8.12
CA THR A 673 -36.09 5.87 9.31
C THR A 673 -37.53 5.40 9.14
N TYR A 674 -38.19 5.72 8.02
CA TYR A 674 -39.62 5.42 7.82
C TYR A 674 -39.88 3.96 7.48
N THR A 675 -38.84 3.25 7.07
CA THR A 675 -38.84 1.80 6.88
C THR A 675 -37.92 1.18 7.90
N ALA A 676 -38.41 0.19 8.66
CA ALA A 676 -37.55 -0.56 9.56
C ALA A 676 -36.43 -1.24 8.75
N PRO A 677 -35.14 -1.00 9.06
CA PRO A 677 -34.03 -1.50 8.26
C PRO A 677 -33.69 -2.99 8.44
N TRP A 678 -34.51 -3.79 9.16
CA TRP A 678 -34.25 -5.20 9.45
C TRP A 678 -35.47 -6.11 9.34
#